data_AF-A0A6A7B8Q8-F1
#
_entry.id   AF-A0A6A7B8Q8-F1
#
_cell.length_a   1.000
_cell.length_b   1.000
_cell.length_c   1.000
_cell.angle_alpha   90.00
_cell.angle_beta   90.00
_cell.angle_gamma   90.00
#
_symmetry.space_group_name_H-M   'P 1'
#
loop_
_entity.id
_entity.type
_entity.pdbx_description
1 polymer ?
#
loop_
_entity_poly.entity_id
_entity_poly.type
_entity_poly.pdbx_seq_one_letter_code
_entity_poly.pdbx_strand_id
1 'polypeptide(L)'
;MSLAHRPAARFFAAFYRWNLQNRPSSLCAMFSHRHRCGAHSTHASFARSYHATRHLLQQPENGLPQQNDLSPSKIEDINGILEHTDANQRDATRIAVTDIPDLDAETEALKSSLRALMRNVPTSVAVVTAAGVDPKTQEHVPLGVAVSSLTTVSMDPPMISFNLKEPSQTLNAIRAAKGLFRIHIPSANKGGANIVEKFSQGNHTAAYNMRRKSLRKLWVPIIRRDSRSTDSMAPQIWDDDVQAAMECTVTQELPVADHVILVAKIDSIERRVLHCPAVLYFQGKYMRVDGTSIKVHAAPTPATSDQTIQKVWDCAQFPGEKERREYMEHIKAFIKADKSHLELGNLNIARLIMALPYQPQALGINVRVLVAECRSEMGLPNPQLPVAQRDTPVLDEFYGRLAPSSREIVIERAKKMVSHDVRFLDLEYATLLQHLGVSSFVKDLLPSDIMKPLRAAGLVDSISTKGNDTYNNIYRLEKIEKNLVQYMRTLRFEEAASRSWDHLMEHSGGDNSTKPYFRNARPRLLTMTQPVVFSRENLDISGHVSEAETRVVLRRIVHYLFVSNQSQYRRYKGVAPGEILRRVHVDPTITGMDVEYFLAKIEHIYQFTHHFRDFAPKVNELLGGWFEYDITWDELKSRVKQFVEATPLRATKWSKADQMAALGLHHYAKVQVPGQDVPQEVRSDVLLATLVAKELRDFYGTGTPRENTAIAKFLKETYDYEVHAKAHLQPDRLDLEQGDSSIELREAMLSNLNVDVSGGTMAKRYK
;
A
#
# COMPACT_ATOMS: atom_id res chain seq x y z
N MET A 1 -51.83 0.27 -41.82
CA MET A 1 -50.97 1.10 -40.94
C MET A 1 -49.83 0.24 -40.36
N SER A 2 -48.70 0.86 -40.05
CA SER A 2 -47.64 0.42 -39.11
C SER A 2 -47.23 -1.07 -39.01
N LEU A 3 -46.27 -1.49 -39.84
CA LEU A 3 -45.30 -2.54 -39.47
C LEU A 3 -44.24 -1.93 -38.53
N ALA A 4 -44.37 -2.15 -37.22
CA ALA A 4 -43.42 -1.70 -36.21
C ALA A 4 -43.00 -2.85 -35.26
N HIS A 5 -41.86 -2.70 -34.59
CA HIS A 5 -41.33 -3.55 -33.50
C HIS A 5 -40.62 -4.87 -33.86
N ARG A 6 -39.43 -4.78 -34.48
CA ARG A 6 -38.32 -5.74 -34.23
C ARG A 6 -36.97 -5.01 -34.08
N PRO A 7 -36.39 -4.89 -32.86
CA PRO A 7 -35.16 -4.13 -32.62
C PRO A 7 -33.93 -4.64 -33.40
N ALA A 8 -33.77 -5.95 -33.54
CA ALA A 8 -32.66 -6.56 -34.29
C ALA A 8 -32.61 -6.08 -35.75
N ALA A 9 -33.77 -5.89 -36.39
CA ALA A 9 -33.84 -5.37 -37.76
C ALA A 9 -33.33 -3.92 -37.86
N ARG A 10 -33.45 -3.11 -36.80
CA ARG A 10 -32.90 -1.73 -36.78
C ARG A 10 -31.37 -1.74 -36.67
N PHE A 11 -30.79 -2.62 -35.86
CA PHE A 11 -29.34 -2.81 -35.81
C PHE A 11 -28.79 -3.27 -37.16
N PHE A 12 -29.33 -4.36 -37.72
CA PHE A 12 -28.86 -4.87 -39.01
C PHE A 12 -29.13 -3.90 -40.17
N ALA A 13 -30.24 -3.15 -40.17
CA ALA A 13 -30.49 -2.12 -41.18
C ALA A 13 -29.57 -0.89 -41.04
N ALA A 14 -29.25 -0.46 -39.82
CA ALA A 14 -28.29 0.63 -39.57
C ALA A 14 -26.88 0.21 -40.00
N PHE A 15 -26.43 -0.98 -39.58
CA PHE A 15 -25.15 -1.57 -39.99
C PHE A 15 -25.05 -1.76 -41.51
N TYR A 16 -26.12 -2.23 -42.16
CA TYR A 16 -26.17 -2.41 -43.62
C TYR A 16 -26.17 -1.08 -44.39
N ARG A 17 -26.90 -0.06 -43.91
CA ARG A 17 -26.88 1.31 -44.48
C ARG A 17 -25.50 1.95 -44.35
N TRP A 18 -24.87 1.81 -43.18
CA TRP A 18 -23.50 2.27 -42.94
C TRP A 18 -22.49 1.56 -43.87
N ASN A 19 -22.61 0.23 -44.03
CA ASN A 19 -21.76 -0.55 -44.94
C ASN A 19 -21.91 -0.07 -46.41
N LEU A 20 -23.15 0.19 -46.87
CA LEU A 20 -23.41 0.73 -48.20
C LEU A 20 -22.80 2.12 -48.43
N GLN A 21 -22.84 2.99 -47.43
CA GLN A 21 -22.33 4.38 -47.52
C GLN A 21 -20.79 4.47 -47.50
N ASN A 22 -20.09 3.45 -47.00
CA ASN A 22 -18.64 3.46 -46.82
C ASN A 22 -17.90 2.45 -47.72
N ARG A 23 -18.52 2.01 -48.83
CA ARG A 23 -17.81 1.22 -49.85
C ARG A 23 -16.95 2.12 -50.73
N PRO A 24 -15.66 1.82 -50.95
CA PRO A 24 -14.87 2.49 -51.97
C PRO A 24 -15.42 2.15 -53.37
N SER A 25 -15.36 3.13 -54.27
CA SER A 25 -15.71 2.96 -55.68
C SER A 25 -14.65 2.10 -56.40
N SER A 26 -14.95 0.81 -56.54
CA SER A 26 -14.11 -0.15 -57.26
C SER A 26 -14.08 0.16 -58.77
N LEU A 27 -13.00 0.77 -59.24
CA LEU A 27 -12.61 0.70 -60.65
C LEU A 27 -12.03 -0.69 -60.95
N CYS A 28 -12.72 -1.45 -61.80
CA CYS A 28 -12.23 -2.73 -62.28
C CYS A 28 -11.05 -2.53 -63.25
N ALA A 29 -9.93 -3.22 -62.97
CA ALA A 29 -8.95 -3.57 -64.00
C ALA A 29 -8.48 -5.01 -63.74
N MET A 30 -8.86 -5.92 -64.64
CA MET A 30 -8.30 -7.28 -64.65
C MET A 30 -6.85 -7.22 -65.11
N PHE A 31 -5.94 -7.94 -64.45
CA PHE A 31 -4.87 -8.66 -65.16
C PHE A 31 -4.33 -9.79 -64.29
N SER A 32 -4.67 -11.03 -64.66
CA SER A 32 -4.04 -12.23 -64.14
C SER A 32 -2.93 -12.68 -65.09
N HIS A 33 -1.67 -12.64 -64.66
CA HIS A 33 -0.58 -13.32 -65.37
C HIS A 33 0.12 -14.32 -64.45
N ARG A 34 0.23 -15.56 -64.92
CA ARG A 34 0.93 -16.64 -64.22
C ARG A 34 2.43 -16.46 -64.34
N HIS A 35 3.17 -16.73 -63.26
CA HIS A 35 4.50 -17.33 -63.34
C HIS A 35 4.70 -18.32 -62.19
N ARG A 36 5.44 -19.40 -62.45
CA ARG A 36 5.87 -20.42 -61.47
C ARG A 36 7.39 -20.40 -61.33
N CYS A 37 7.87 -20.97 -60.23
CA CYS A 37 9.27 -21.16 -59.81
C CYS A 37 9.98 -19.87 -59.32
N GLY A 38 10.69 -19.89 -58.19
CA GLY A 38 10.83 -20.96 -57.19
C GLY A 38 11.71 -20.58 -55.99
N ALA A 39 11.81 -21.50 -55.03
CA ALA A 39 12.74 -21.54 -53.89
C ALA A 39 12.64 -20.48 -52.75
N HIS A 40 12.55 -21.01 -51.53
CA HIS A 40 12.92 -20.46 -50.21
C HIS A 40 12.03 -19.41 -49.49
N SER A 41 12.13 -19.52 -48.16
CA SER A 41 11.67 -18.63 -47.08
C SER A 41 10.26 -18.80 -46.48
N THR A 42 10.28 -19.37 -45.26
CA THR A 42 9.54 -18.96 -44.04
C THR A 42 8.00 -18.97 -43.99
N HIS A 43 7.49 -19.64 -42.95
CA HIS A 43 6.13 -19.62 -42.40
C HIS A 43 5.33 -18.32 -42.67
N ALA A 44 4.29 -18.43 -43.49
CA ALA A 44 3.27 -17.40 -43.67
C ALA A 44 1.89 -17.94 -43.22
N SER A 45 1.38 -17.35 -42.14
CA SER A 45 -0.02 -16.97 -41.90
C SER A 45 -1.12 -17.69 -42.69
N PHE A 46 -1.83 -18.63 -42.05
CA PHE A 46 -3.17 -19.05 -42.49
C PHE A 46 -4.19 -17.92 -42.24
N ALA A 47 -4.31 -16.99 -43.20
CA ALA A 47 -5.45 -16.09 -43.26
C ALA A 47 -6.72 -16.90 -43.61
N ARG A 48 -7.64 -17.06 -42.65
CA ARG A 48 -8.97 -17.63 -42.94
C ARG A 48 -9.81 -16.58 -43.66
N SER A 49 -10.10 -16.81 -44.94
CA SER A 49 -11.05 -16.03 -45.72
C SER A 49 -12.47 -16.28 -45.21
N TYR A 50 -13.05 -15.31 -44.51
CA TYR A 50 -14.48 -15.30 -44.20
C TYR A 50 -15.28 -14.91 -45.45
N HIS A 51 -15.88 -15.90 -46.13
CA HIS A 51 -16.90 -15.64 -47.15
C HIS A 51 -18.26 -15.40 -46.49
N ALA A 52 -18.94 -14.33 -46.89
CA ALA A 52 -20.29 -14.01 -46.46
C ALA A 52 -21.16 -13.62 -47.66
N THR A 53 -21.80 -14.61 -48.29
CA THR A 53 -22.97 -14.35 -49.15
C THR A 53 -23.95 -15.52 -49.14
N ARG A 54 -25.23 -15.16 -49.10
CA ARG A 54 -26.41 -16.04 -49.11
C ARG A 54 -26.63 -16.59 -50.52
N HIS A 55 -26.95 -17.88 -50.64
CA HIS A 55 -27.52 -18.46 -51.88
C HIS A 55 -29.01 -18.73 -51.67
N LEU A 56 -29.85 -18.25 -52.59
CA LEU A 56 -31.28 -18.55 -52.64
C LEU A 56 -31.69 -18.61 -54.11
N LEU A 57 -32.27 -19.75 -54.52
CA LEU A 57 -32.91 -20.05 -55.82
C LEU A 57 -32.04 -20.05 -57.09
N GLN A 58 -31.81 -21.26 -57.61
CA GLN A 58 -32.04 -21.61 -59.01
C GLN A 58 -32.22 -23.14 -59.13
N GLN A 59 -33.26 -23.59 -59.82
CA GLN A 59 -33.53 -25.00 -60.14
C GLN A 59 -32.73 -25.45 -61.37
N PRO A 60 -32.58 -26.76 -61.58
CA PRO A 60 -33.18 -27.32 -62.81
C PRO A 60 -33.94 -28.65 -62.60
N GLU A 61 -34.75 -29.01 -63.59
CA GLU A 61 -35.64 -30.18 -63.62
C GLU A 61 -34.95 -31.49 -64.07
N ASN A 62 -35.47 -32.62 -63.57
CA ASN A 62 -35.89 -33.85 -64.31
C ASN A 62 -35.54 -35.18 -63.61
N GLY A 63 -36.53 -36.10 -63.53
CA GLY A 63 -36.32 -37.52 -63.16
C GLY A 63 -37.32 -38.12 -62.15
N LEU A 64 -38.47 -38.60 -62.65
CA LEU A 64 -39.46 -39.46 -61.96
C LEU A 64 -39.10 -40.97 -62.19
N PRO A 65 -39.69 -42.01 -61.51
CA PRO A 65 -41.12 -42.09 -61.11
C PRO A 65 -41.57 -42.91 -59.87
N GLN A 66 -42.87 -42.75 -59.53
CA GLN A 66 -43.82 -43.68 -58.87
C GLN A 66 -43.59 -44.03 -57.37
N GLN A 67 -44.64 -44.29 -56.55
CA GLN A 67 -46.04 -44.68 -56.84
C GLN A 67 -47.01 -44.21 -55.71
N ASN A 68 -48.26 -43.85 -56.09
CA ASN A 68 -49.58 -43.99 -55.40
C ASN A 68 -49.68 -43.97 -53.84
N ASP A 69 -50.67 -43.39 -53.16
CA ASP A 69 -51.97 -42.73 -53.46
C ASP A 69 -52.44 -42.00 -52.15
N LEU A 70 -53.50 -41.19 -52.01
CA LEU A 70 -54.63 -40.74 -52.84
C LEU A 70 -55.13 -39.33 -52.33
N SER A 71 -56.31 -38.87 -52.73
CA SER A 71 -57.06 -37.67 -52.24
C SER A 71 -58.59 -37.90 -52.46
N PRO A 72 -59.56 -36.94 -52.39
CA PRO A 72 -59.66 -35.55 -51.87
C PRO A 72 -60.79 -35.41 -50.79
N SER A 73 -61.21 -34.28 -50.19
CA SER A 73 -61.76 -32.95 -50.62
C SER A 73 -61.81 -32.01 -49.37
N LYS A 74 -61.77 -30.66 -49.36
CA LYS A 74 -62.40 -29.51 -50.08
C LYS A 74 -63.82 -29.12 -49.62
N ILE A 75 -64.03 -27.79 -49.41
CA ILE A 75 -65.32 -27.02 -49.27
C ILE A 75 -66.00 -27.11 -47.87
N GLU A 76 -66.54 -26.07 -47.20
CA GLU A 76 -66.54 -24.59 -47.37
C GLU A 76 -66.91 -23.84 -46.05
N ASP A 77 -66.85 -22.51 -46.10
CA ASP A 77 -67.22 -21.45 -45.13
C ASP A 77 -68.55 -21.58 -44.34
N ILE A 78 -68.73 -20.72 -43.32
CA ILE A 78 -69.97 -19.93 -43.07
C ILE A 78 -69.72 -18.75 -42.09
N ASN A 79 -70.40 -17.63 -42.32
CA ASN A 79 -70.34 -16.37 -41.54
C ASN A 79 -71.59 -16.13 -40.65
N GLY A 80 -71.45 -15.28 -39.62
CA GLY A 80 -72.56 -14.60 -38.92
C GLY A 80 -73.20 -15.38 -37.75
N ILE A 81 -73.97 -14.77 -36.83
CA ILE A 81 -74.60 -13.42 -36.78
C ILE A 81 -74.54 -12.84 -35.34
N LEU A 82 -74.85 -11.55 -35.23
CA LEU A 82 -74.83 -10.60 -34.12
C LEU A 82 -75.82 -10.81 -32.94
N GLU A 83 -75.46 -10.17 -31.82
CA GLU A 83 -76.28 -9.28 -30.94
C GLU A 83 -77.05 -9.74 -29.67
N HIS A 84 -76.87 -8.87 -28.66
CA HIS A 84 -77.76 -8.39 -27.59
C HIS A 84 -78.31 -9.30 -26.45
N THR A 85 -77.62 -9.16 -25.29
CA THR A 85 -78.17 -8.78 -23.96
C THR A 85 -79.52 -9.35 -23.48
N ASP A 86 -79.50 -10.06 -22.35
CA ASP A 86 -80.13 -9.54 -21.13
C ASP A 86 -79.53 -10.14 -19.84
N ALA A 87 -79.81 -9.53 -18.68
CA ALA A 87 -79.19 -9.89 -17.40
C ALA A 87 -80.17 -10.05 -16.23
N ASN A 88 -80.13 -11.19 -15.52
CA ASN A 88 -80.15 -11.17 -14.04
C ASN A 88 -79.82 -12.52 -13.35
N GLN A 89 -78.93 -12.42 -12.36
CA GLN A 89 -78.90 -13.09 -11.04
C GLN A 89 -78.93 -14.63 -10.88
N ARG A 90 -77.84 -15.10 -10.22
CA ARG A 90 -77.74 -16.20 -9.23
C ARG A 90 -78.01 -17.61 -9.78
N ASP A 91 -77.05 -18.53 -9.75
CA ASP A 91 -76.51 -19.04 -8.49
C ASP A 91 -75.03 -19.51 -8.57
N ALA A 92 -74.47 -19.95 -7.45
CA ALA A 92 -73.05 -20.22 -7.29
C ALA A 92 -72.60 -21.63 -7.72
N THR A 93 -71.64 -21.71 -8.65
CA THR A 93 -70.70 -22.84 -8.72
C THR A 93 -69.32 -22.39 -9.17
N ARG A 94 -68.30 -22.67 -8.35
CA ARG A 94 -66.88 -22.46 -8.71
C ARG A 94 -66.45 -23.49 -9.74
N ILE A 95 -66.02 -23.03 -10.92
CA ILE A 95 -65.08 -23.77 -11.78
C ILE A 95 -63.85 -22.87 -11.94
N ALA A 96 -62.67 -23.43 -11.68
CA ALA A 96 -61.42 -22.69 -11.69
C ALA A 96 -61.04 -22.27 -13.12
N VAL A 97 -60.83 -20.98 -13.33
CA VAL A 97 -60.10 -20.48 -14.50
C VAL A 97 -58.63 -20.74 -14.25
N THR A 98 -58.01 -21.51 -15.12
CA THR A 98 -56.58 -21.85 -15.08
C THR A 98 -55.69 -20.62 -15.28
N ASP A 99 -54.53 -20.65 -14.63
CA ASP A 99 -53.62 -19.52 -14.52
C ASP A 99 -53.12 -18.97 -15.87
N ILE A 100 -53.15 -17.65 -16.00
CA ILE A 100 -52.31 -16.94 -16.97
C ILE A 100 -50.91 -16.86 -16.34
N PRO A 101 -49.85 -17.40 -16.96
CA PRO A 101 -48.52 -17.39 -16.37
C PRO A 101 -48.00 -15.96 -16.18
N ASP A 102 -47.34 -15.73 -15.04
CA ASP A 102 -46.83 -14.45 -14.60
C ASP A 102 -45.61 -14.00 -15.45
N LEU A 103 -45.87 -13.25 -16.53
CA LEU A 103 -44.89 -12.87 -17.55
C LEU A 103 -43.64 -12.17 -16.98
N ASP A 104 -43.77 -11.47 -15.86
CA ASP A 104 -42.64 -10.77 -15.22
C ASP A 104 -41.68 -11.77 -14.54
N ALA A 105 -42.20 -12.86 -13.97
CA ALA A 105 -41.40 -13.92 -13.38
C ALA A 105 -40.60 -14.70 -14.44
N GLU A 106 -41.24 -15.06 -15.57
CA GLU A 106 -40.55 -15.68 -16.70
C GLU A 106 -39.46 -14.76 -17.29
N THR A 107 -39.74 -13.46 -17.36
CA THR A 107 -38.80 -12.46 -17.88
C THR A 107 -37.57 -12.30 -16.98
N GLU A 108 -37.71 -12.29 -15.65
CA GLU A 108 -36.56 -12.26 -14.73
C GLU A 108 -35.80 -13.59 -14.67
N ALA A 109 -36.49 -14.73 -14.82
CA ALA A 109 -35.85 -16.04 -14.98
C ALA A 109 -35.00 -16.09 -16.26
N LEU A 110 -35.50 -15.56 -17.38
CA LEU A 110 -34.77 -15.46 -18.64
C LEU A 110 -33.57 -14.51 -18.54
N LYS A 111 -33.73 -13.32 -17.94
CA LYS A 111 -32.62 -12.37 -17.68
C LYS A 111 -31.52 -13.03 -16.82
N SER A 112 -31.91 -13.78 -15.79
CA SER A 112 -30.97 -14.48 -14.90
C SER A 112 -30.26 -15.63 -15.61
N SER A 113 -30.98 -16.40 -16.42
CA SER A 113 -30.42 -17.48 -17.26
C SER A 113 -29.45 -16.94 -18.31
N LEU A 114 -29.79 -15.83 -18.98
CA LEU A 114 -28.91 -15.14 -19.92
C LEU A 114 -27.64 -14.61 -19.22
N ARG A 115 -27.75 -14.01 -18.03
CA ARG A 115 -26.58 -13.60 -17.23
C ARG A 115 -25.70 -14.79 -16.84
N ALA A 116 -26.29 -15.92 -16.48
CA ALA A 116 -25.56 -17.15 -16.16
C ALA A 116 -24.82 -17.72 -17.39
N LEU A 117 -25.49 -17.76 -18.55
CA LEU A 117 -24.88 -18.18 -19.82
C LEU A 117 -23.74 -17.24 -20.22
N MET A 118 -23.95 -15.92 -20.22
CA MET A 118 -22.95 -14.94 -20.61
C MET A 118 -21.74 -14.88 -19.66
N ARG A 119 -21.89 -15.29 -18.40
CA ARG A 119 -20.73 -15.50 -17.49
C ARG A 119 -19.80 -16.64 -17.93
N ASN A 120 -20.27 -17.57 -18.76
CA ASN A 120 -19.45 -18.62 -19.37
C ASN A 120 -18.84 -18.19 -20.72
N VAL A 121 -19.02 -16.94 -21.16
CA VAL A 121 -18.34 -16.38 -22.32
C VAL A 121 -17.12 -15.59 -21.83
N PRO A 122 -15.88 -16.02 -22.13
CA PRO A 122 -14.68 -15.29 -21.72
C PRO A 122 -14.59 -13.96 -22.46
N THR A 123 -14.33 -12.88 -21.72
CA THR A 123 -14.21 -11.52 -22.26
C THR A 123 -12.94 -10.84 -21.74
N SER A 124 -12.32 -10.00 -22.57
CA SER A 124 -11.26 -9.07 -22.11
C SER A 124 -11.88 -7.89 -21.38
N VAL A 125 -11.23 -7.39 -20.32
CA VAL A 125 -11.69 -6.18 -19.62
C VAL A 125 -10.79 -4.99 -19.95
N ALA A 126 -11.40 -3.83 -20.16
CA ALA A 126 -10.73 -2.55 -20.34
C ALA A 126 -11.27 -1.52 -19.35
N VAL A 127 -10.51 -0.46 -19.09
CA VAL A 127 -10.93 0.67 -18.26
C VAL A 127 -11.07 1.92 -19.12
N VAL A 128 -12.30 2.44 -19.22
CA VAL A 128 -12.65 3.68 -19.90
C VAL A 128 -12.56 4.83 -18.90
N THR A 129 -11.89 5.91 -19.27
CA THR A 129 -11.70 7.12 -18.45
C THR A 129 -12.04 8.36 -19.27
N ALA A 130 -12.69 9.34 -18.66
CA ALA A 130 -13.11 10.57 -19.34
C ALA A 130 -12.90 11.80 -18.42
N ALA A 131 -12.82 12.99 -19.01
CA ALA A 131 -12.72 14.22 -18.24
C ALA A 131 -13.97 14.44 -17.38
N GLY A 132 -13.81 14.37 -16.06
CA GLY A 132 -14.86 14.63 -15.08
C GLY A 132 -14.40 15.63 -14.04
N VAL A 133 -15.32 16.47 -13.58
CA VAL A 133 -15.12 17.43 -12.48
C VAL A 133 -16.16 17.12 -11.39
N ASP A 134 -15.75 17.09 -10.12
CA ASP A 134 -16.71 16.95 -9.01
C ASP A 134 -17.51 18.26 -8.88
N PRO A 135 -18.85 18.26 -9.00
CA PRO A 135 -19.63 19.49 -8.96
C PRO A 135 -19.53 20.23 -7.62
N LYS A 136 -19.17 19.54 -6.52
CA LYS A 136 -19.03 20.16 -5.20
C LYS A 136 -17.68 20.84 -4.99
N THR A 137 -16.59 20.25 -5.48
CA THR A 137 -15.23 20.79 -5.25
C THR A 137 -14.67 21.54 -6.46
N GLN A 138 -15.30 21.42 -7.63
CA GLN A 138 -14.81 21.95 -8.92
C GLN A 138 -13.40 21.41 -9.29
N GLU A 139 -13.00 20.27 -8.72
CA GLU A 139 -11.73 19.59 -9.03
C GLU A 139 -11.92 18.45 -10.04
N HIS A 140 -10.93 18.23 -10.91
CA HIS A 140 -10.89 17.05 -11.77
C HIS A 140 -10.85 15.74 -10.95
N VAL A 141 -11.66 14.76 -11.34
CA VAL A 141 -11.80 13.47 -10.67
C VAL A 141 -11.31 12.29 -11.53
N PRO A 142 -10.88 11.17 -10.91
CA PRO A 142 -10.56 9.92 -11.59
C PRO A 142 -11.85 9.18 -12.02
N LEU A 143 -12.64 9.83 -12.86
CA LEU A 143 -13.88 9.33 -13.41
C LEU A 143 -13.58 8.31 -14.52
N GLY A 144 -14.29 7.18 -14.46
CA GLY A 144 -14.14 6.09 -15.41
C GLY A 144 -14.98 4.88 -15.05
N VAL A 145 -14.90 3.82 -15.84
CA VAL A 145 -15.65 2.57 -15.65
C VAL A 145 -14.90 1.40 -16.28
N ALA A 146 -14.96 0.23 -15.66
CA ALA A 146 -14.48 -1.00 -16.26
C ALA A 146 -15.55 -1.58 -17.22
N VAL A 147 -15.14 -2.01 -18.42
CA VAL A 147 -16.02 -2.58 -19.45
C VAL A 147 -15.46 -3.90 -19.98
N SER A 148 -16.31 -4.91 -20.09
CA SER A 148 -16.00 -6.20 -20.74
C SER A 148 -16.57 -6.31 -22.17
N SER A 149 -17.16 -5.21 -22.67
CA SER A 149 -17.83 -5.12 -23.98
C SER A 149 -16.95 -4.55 -25.09
N LEU A 150 -15.66 -4.27 -24.82
CA LEU A 150 -14.74 -3.69 -25.79
C LEU A 150 -14.46 -4.64 -26.97
N THR A 151 -14.70 -4.18 -28.19
CA THR A 151 -14.52 -4.93 -29.44
C THR A 151 -13.88 -4.05 -30.52
N THR A 152 -13.04 -4.61 -31.39
CA THR A 152 -12.51 -3.93 -32.58
C THR A 152 -13.51 -4.01 -33.74
N VAL A 153 -13.80 -2.88 -34.39
CA VAL A 153 -14.87 -2.75 -35.40
C VAL A 153 -14.31 -2.59 -36.82
N SER A 154 -13.31 -1.72 -37.01
CA SER A 154 -12.61 -1.53 -38.28
C SER A 154 -11.13 -1.25 -38.03
N MET A 155 -10.30 -1.52 -39.03
CA MET A 155 -8.88 -1.13 -39.06
C MET A 155 -8.63 0.13 -39.91
N ASP A 156 -9.56 0.46 -40.81
CA ASP A 156 -9.50 1.66 -41.64
C ASP A 156 -10.90 2.33 -41.73
N PRO A 157 -11.08 3.55 -41.16
CA PRO A 157 -10.25 4.07 -40.07
C PRO A 157 -10.27 3.12 -38.85
N PRO A 158 -9.24 3.14 -37.98
CA PRO A 158 -9.19 2.27 -36.81
C PRO A 158 -10.31 2.63 -35.83
N MET A 159 -11.21 1.68 -35.59
CA MET A 159 -12.42 1.88 -34.77
C MET A 159 -12.67 0.73 -33.80
N ILE A 160 -13.27 1.08 -32.68
CA ILE A 160 -13.68 0.20 -31.59
C ILE A 160 -15.14 0.47 -31.21
N SER A 161 -15.76 -0.49 -30.53
CA SER A 161 -17.04 -0.30 -29.86
C SER A 161 -17.02 -0.86 -28.44
N PHE A 162 -17.82 -0.26 -27.57
CA PHE A 162 -18.12 -0.75 -26.23
C PHE A 162 -19.48 -0.22 -25.76
N ASN A 163 -20.04 -0.88 -24.74
CA ASN A 163 -21.40 -0.61 -24.27
C ASN A 163 -21.36 0.03 -22.88
N LEU A 164 -22.10 1.12 -22.68
CA LEU A 164 -22.32 1.74 -21.37
C LEU A 164 -23.81 1.65 -21.00
N LYS A 165 -24.11 1.28 -19.75
CA LYS A 165 -25.48 1.29 -19.22
C LYS A 165 -25.94 2.74 -18.99
N GLU A 166 -27.21 3.04 -19.21
CA GLU A 166 -27.83 4.30 -18.77
C GLU A 166 -28.64 4.12 -17.46
N PRO A 167 -28.66 5.12 -16.56
CA PRO A 167 -27.87 6.36 -16.59
C PRO A 167 -26.38 6.12 -16.23
N SER A 168 -25.46 6.83 -16.88
CA SER A 168 -24.02 6.74 -16.60
C SER A 168 -23.34 8.11 -16.55
N GLN A 169 -22.66 8.37 -15.43
CA GLN A 169 -21.79 9.54 -15.29
C GLN A 169 -20.63 9.50 -16.28
N THR A 170 -20.10 8.32 -16.63
CA THR A 170 -19.03 8.20 -17.63
C THR A 170 -19.51 8.60 -19.01
N LEU A 171 -20.71 8.16 -19.41
CA LEU A 171 -21.30 8.53 -20.69
C LEU A 171 -21.54 10.05 -20.77
N ASN A 172 -22.07 10.66 -19.70
CA ASN A 172 -22.27 12.10 -19.64
C ASN A 172 -20.94 12.88 -19.67
N ALA A 173 -19.88 12.38 -19.03
CA ALA A 173 -18.54 12.97 -19.10
C ALA A 173 -17.94 12.89 -20.51
N ILE A 174 -18.08 11.76 -21.21
CA ILE A 174 -17.65 11.59 -22.61
C ILE A 174 -18.38 12.61 -23.51
N ARG A 175 -19.71 12.71 -23.37
CA ARG A 175 -20.53 13.70 -24.10
C ARG A 175 -20.08 15.14 -23.81
N ALA A 176 -19.84 15.49 -22.55
CA ALA A 176 -19.33 16.81 -22.15
C ALA A 176 -17.92 17.11 -22.68
N ALA A 177 -17.05 16.08 -22.76
CA ALA A 177 -15.73 16.14 -23.37
C ALA A 177 -15.76 16.10 -24.92
N LYS A 178 -16.90 16.42 -25.55
CA LYS A 178 -17.10 16.42 -27.02
C LYS A 178 -16.80 15.06 -27.67
N GLY A 179 -17.07 13.97 -26.95
CA GLY A 179 -16.80 12.61 -27.39
C GLY A 179 -15.38 12.11 -27.11
N LEU A 180 -14.50 12.91 -26.50
CA LEU A 180 -13.13 12.52 -26.18
C LEU A 180 -13.04 11.68 -24.90
N PHE A 181 -12.26 10.60 -24.96
CA PHE A 181 -12.00 9.73 -23.82
C PHE A 181 -10.75 8.87 -24.04
N ARG A 182 -10.32 8.18 -22.99
CA ARG A 182 -9.16 7.29 -23.02
C ARG A 182 -9.52 5.88 -22.55
N ILE A 183 -8.98 4.87 -23.21
CA ILE A 183 -9.05 3.46 -22.79
C ILE A 183 -7.70 3.01 -22.23
N HIS A 184 -7.73 2.17 -21.21
CA HIS A 184 -6.58 1.47 -20.67
C HIS A 184 -6.83 -0.05 -20.73
N ILE A 185 -5.83 -0.82 -21.18
CA ILE A 185 -5.85 -2.28 -21.27
C ILE A 185 -5.03 -2.88 -20.11
N PRO A 186 -5.66 -3.41 -19.04
CA PRO A 186 -4.94 -3.91 -17.87
C PRO A 186 -4.35 -5.31 -18.09
N SER A 187 -3.22 -5.58 -17.46
CA SER A 187 -2.51 -6.85 -17.51
C SER A 187 -3.19 -7.96 -16.71
N ALA A 188 -3.03 -9.21 -17.15
CA ALA A 188 -3.42 -10.43 -16.45
C ALA A 188 -2.50 -10.74 -15.24
N ASN A 189 -2.38 -9.77 -14.33
CA ASN A 189 -1.66 -9.87 -13.07
C ASN A 189 -2.50 -9.26 -11.93
N LYS A 190 -1.99 -9.30 -10.70
CA LYS A 190 -2.73 -8.82 -9.51
C LYS A 190 -3.07 -7.33 -9.56
N GLY A 191 -2.17 -6.51 -10.10
CA GLY A 191 -2.36 -5.06 -10.15
C GLY A 191 -3.34 -4.63 -11.22
N GLY A 192 -3.30 -5.25 -12.41
CA GLY A 192 -4.22 -4.98 -13.51
C GLY A 192 -5.66 -5.39 -13.15
N ALA A 193 -5.82 -6.55 -12.52
CA ALA A 193 -7.12 -6.96 -11.99
C ALA A 193 -7.61 -6.06 -10.82
N ASN A 194 -6.71 -5.53 -9.98
CA ASN A 194 -7.07 -4.54 -8.97
C ASN A 194 -7.47 -3.18 -9.58
N ILE A 195 -6.83 -2.74 -10.68
CA ILE A 195 -7.23 -1.55 -11.45
C ILE A 195 -8.67 -1.73 -11.95
N VAL A 196 -8.97 -2.85 -12.63
CA VAL A 196 -10.33 -3.18 -13.08
C VAL A 196 -11.32 -3.09 -11.93
N GLU A 197 -11.03 -3.77 -10.81
CA GLU A 197 -11.88 -3.80 -9.62
C GLU A 197 -12.21 -2.38 -9.11
N LYS A 198 -11.23 -1.47 -9.06
CA LYS A 198 -11.46 -0.08 -8.60
C LYS A 198 -12.31 0.75 -9.57
N PHE A 199 -12.33 0.41 -10.86
CA PHE A 199 -13.18 1.07 -11.85
C PHE A 199 -14.54 0.39 -12.04
N SER A 200 -14.76 -0.80 -11.49
CA SER A 200 -16.08 -1.44 -11.37
C SER A 200 -16.96 -0.83 -10.26
N GLN A 201 -16.37 -0.19 -9.25
CA GLN A 201 -17.05 0.29 -8.02
C GLN A 201 -17.81 1.64 -8.18
N GLY A 202 -18.26 1.98 -9.39
CA GLY A 202 -19.09 3.17 -9.63
C GLY A 202 -18.34 4.52 -9.55
N ASN A 203 -19.07 5.63 -9.72
CA ASN A 203 -18.52 6.98 -9.79
C ASN A 203 -19.13 7.89 -8.70
N HIS A 204 -18.47 7.93 -7.54
CA HIS A 204 -18.86 8.73 -6.38
C HIS A 204 -17.61 9.13 -5.59
N THR A 205 -17.72 10.15 -4.73
CA THR A 205 -16.58 10.78 -4.04
C THR A 205 -15.70 9.78 -3.26
N ALA A 206 -16.31 8.78 -2.61
CA ALA A 206 -15.56 7.71 -1.93
C ALA A 206 -14.77 6.82 -2.91
N ALA A 207 -15.35 6.44 -4.07
CA ALA A 207 -14.63 5.72 -5.11
C ALA A 207 -13.48 6.55 -5.72
N TYR A 208 -13.68 7.86 -5.93
CA TYR A 208 -12.63 8.76 -6.40
C TYR A 208 -11.45 8.85 -5.43
N ASN A 209 -11.74 8.99 -4.14
CA ASN A 209 -10.71 9.02 -3.10
C ASN A 209 -10.00 7.67 -2.97
N MET A 210 -10.74 6.56 -3.04
CA MET A 210 -10.18 5.21 -3.03
C MET A 210 -9.26 4.96 -4.24
N ARG A 211 -9.63 5.39 -5.46
CA ARG A 211 -8.77 5.35 -6.65
C ARG A 211 -7.50 6.18 -6.45
N ARG A 212 -7.63 7.44 -6.02
CA ARG A 212 -6.49 8.34 -5.72
C ARG A 212 -5.53 7.78 -4.66
N LYS A 213 -6.03 7.05 -3.65
CA LYS A 213 -5.20 6.48 -2.57
C LYS A 213 -4.58 5.13 -2.93
N SER A 214 -5.27 4.28 -3.70
CA SER A 214 -4.85 2.90 -3.99
C SER A 214 -4.07 2.74 -5.31
N LEU A 215 -4.35 3.54 -6.33
CA LEU A 215 -3.68 3.47 -7.63
C LEU A 215 -2.50 4.45 -7.64
N ARG A 216 -1.28 3.93 -7.41
CA ARG A 216 -0.07 4.74 -7.18
C ARG A 216 0.30 5.62 -8.39
N LYS A 217 0.16 5.08 -9.60
CA LYS A 217 0.50 5.75 -10.87
C LYS A 217 -0.74 6.27 -11.63
N LEU A 218 -1.84 6.53 -10.92
CA LEU A 218 -3.01 7.23 -11.45
C LEU A 218 -2.76 8.74 -11.45
N TRP A 219 -2.69 9.32 -12.65
CA TRP A 219 -2.63 10.76 -12.87
C TRP A 219 -4.03 11.28 -13.24
N VAL A 220 -4.38 12.44 -12.71
CA VAL A 220 -5.62 13.16 -13.04
C VAL A 220 -5.19 14.56 -13.51
N PRO A 221 -5.61 15.02 -14.70
CA PRO A 221 -5.26 16.33 -15.21
C PRO A 221 -5.65 17.46 -14.26
N ILE A 222 -4.88 18.55 -14.32
CA ILE A 222 -5.16 19.80 -13.59
C ILE A 222 -5.20 20.92 -14.64
N ILE A 223 -5.98 21.97 -14.39
CA ILE A 223 -6.25 23.08 -15.32
C ILE A 223 -4.97 23.78 -15.84
N ARG A 224 -3.84 23.69 -15.12
CA ARG A 224 -2.53 24.08 -15.65
C ARG A 224 -2.03 23.00 -16.61
N ARG A 225 -1.93 23.32 -17.91
CA ARG A 225 -1.36 22.45 -18.96
C ARG A 225 0.04 21.95 -18.57
N ASP A 226 0.08 20.77 -17.98
CA ASP A 226 1.26 19.95 -17.79
C ASP A 226 1.64 19.31 -19.14
N SER A 227 2.93 19.09 -19.39
CA SER A 227 3.43 18.41 -20.60
C SER A 227 2.87 17.00 -20.79
N ARG A 228 2.24 16.44 -19.75
CA ARG A 228 1.65 15.10 -19.70
C ARG A 228 0.14 15.08 -20.03
N SER A 229 -0.47 16.24 -20.28
CA SER A 229 -1.89 16.35 -20.58
C SER A 229 -2.21 16.01 -22.04
N THR A 230 -3.16 15.10 -22.25
CA THR A 230 -3.73 14.77 -23.56
C THR A 230 -5.01 15.57 -23.83
N ASP A 231 -5.41 15.67 -25.11
CA ASP A 231 -6.56 16.47 -25.54
C ASP A 231 -7.89 16.05 -24.88
N SER A 232 -8.02 14.77 -24.53
CA SER A 232 -9.23 14.26 -23.86
C SER A 232 -9.38 14.73 -22.41
N MET A 233 -8.33 15.27 -21.78
CA MET A 233 -8.26 15.59 -20.35
C MET A 233 -8.74 14.40 -19.46
N ALA A 234 -8.59 13.17 -19.95
CA ALA A 234 -8.98 11.97 -19.22
C ALA A 234 -7.92 11.59 -18.16
N PRO A 235 -8.34 11.02 -17.01
CA PRO A 235 -7.43 10.38 -16.07
C PRO A 235 -6.55 9.32 -16.76
N GLN A 236 -5.24 9.34 -16.51
CA GLN A 236 -4.29 8.42 -17.12
C GLN A 236 -3.72 7.44 -16.08
N ILE A 237 -3.68 6.16 -16.43
CA ILE A 237 -3.16 5.09 -15.55
C ILE A 237 -1.81 4.66 -16.10
N TRP A 238 -0.72 5.23 -15.57
CA TRP A 238 0.64 4.91 -16.00
C TRP A 238 1.25 3.72 -15.25
N ASP A 239 0.43 2.79 -14.75
CA ASP A 239 0.94 1.64 -14.01
C ASP A 239 1.67 0.62 -14.90
N ASP A 240 2.61 -0.12 -14.32
CA ASP A 240 3.31 -1.20 -15.04
C ASP A 240 2.39 -2.42 -15.25
N ASP A 241 1.21 -2.35 -14.64
CA ASP A 241 0.08 -3.25 -14.81
C ASP A 241 -0.85 -2.87 -15.96
N VAL A 242 -0.53 -1.85 -16.77
CA VAL A 242 -1.29 -1.44 -17.98
C VAL A 242 -0.45 -1.66 -19.23
N GLN A 243 -1.00 -2.33 -20.24
CA GLN A 243 -0.28 -2.77 -21.44
C GLN A 243 -0.32 -1.77 -22.58
N ALA A 244 -1.50 -1.20 -22.76
CA ALA A 244 -1.75 -0.21 -23.78
C ALA A 244 -2.77 0.79 -23.25
N ALA A 245 -2.68 2.01 -23.76
CA ALA A 245 -3.72 3.00 -23.62
C ALA A 245 -4.01 3.62 -24.99
N MET A 246 -5.23 4.09 -25.19
CA MET A 246 -5.70 4.62 -26.47
C MET A 246 -6.49 5.90 -26.21
N GLU A 247 -6.14 6.99 -26.89
CA GLU A 247 -7.01 8.17 -26.98
C GLU A 247 -8.02 7.96 -28.09
N CYS A 248 -9.28 8.26 -27.82
CA CYS A 248 -10.40 7.92 -28.69
C CYS A 248 -11.43 9.05 -28.76
N THR A 249 -12.04 9.20 -29.93
CA THR A 249 -13.16 10.11 -30.17
C THR A 249 -14.40 9.32 -30.57
N VAL A 250 -15.52 9.49 -29.85
CA VAL A 250 -16.82 8.91 -30.22
C VAL A 250 -17.26 9.46 -31.58
N THR A 251 -17.61 8.57 -32.50
CA THR A 251 -18.13 8.89 -33.83
C THR A 251 -19.62 8.62 -33.94
N GLN A 252 -20.15 7.62 -33.22
CA GLN A 252 -21.56 7.26 -33.23
C GLN A 252 -22.01 6.77 -31.85
N GLU A 253 -23.21 7.18 -31.43
CA GLU A 253 -23.93 6.59 -30.29
C GLU A 253 -25.16 5.84 -30.80
N LEU A 254 -25.31 4.57 -30.41
CA LEU A 254 -26.44 3.73 -30.79
C LEU A 254 -27.20 3.28 -29.53
N PRO A 255 -28.36 3.87 -29.20
CA PRO A 255 -29.15 3.48 -28.04
C PRO A 255 -29.81 2.10 -28.26
N VAL A 256 -29.66 1.21 -27.27
CA VAL A 256 -30.14 -0.17 -27.24
C VAL A 256 -30.72 -0.47 -25.86
N ALA A 257 -32.02 -0.17 -25.70
CA ALA A 257 -32.77 -0.33 -24.46
C ALA A 257 -32.11 0.38 -23.25
N ASP A 258 -31.52 -0.35 -22.31
CA ASP A 258 -30.88 0.20 -21.10
C ASP A 258 -29.38 0.49 -21.27
N HIS A 259 -28.84 0.31 -22.49
CA HIS A 259 -27.43 0.59 -22.82
C HIS A 259 -27.29 1.45 -24.08
N VAL A 260 -26.17 2.15 -24.20
CA VAL A 260 -25.71 2.81 -25.42
C VAL A 260 -24.45 2.13 -25.89
N ILE A 261 -24.42 1.72 -27.17
CA ILE A 261 -23.20 1.28 -27.86
C ILE A 261 -22.50 2.54 -28.37
N LEU A 262 -21.29 2.78 -27.89
CA LEU A 262 -20.41 3.82 -28.40
C LEU A 262 -19.51 3.21 -29.47
N VAL A 263 -19.50 3.79 -30.67
CA VAL A 263 -18.49 3.51 -31.70
C VAL A 263 -17.53 4.69 -31.71
N ALA A 264 -16.23 4.42 -31.59
CA ALA A 264 -15.20 5.43 -31.49
C ALA A 264 -14.04 5.15 -32.43
N LYS A 265 -13.49 6.23 -33.00
CA LYS A 265 -12.21 6.23 -33.71
C LYS A 265 -11.09 6.22 -32.69
N ILE A 266 -10.02 5.48 -32.97
CA ILE A 266 -8.76 5.57 -32.22
C ILE A 266 -7.92 6.70 -32.84
N ASP A 267 -7.52 7.66 -32.03
CA ASP A 267 -6.71 8.81 -32.46
C ASP A 267 -5.21 8.62 -32.15
N SER A 268 -4.88 7.93 -31.05
CA SER A 268 -3.50 7.50 -30.76
C SER A 268 -3.46 6.23 -29.91
N ILE A 269 -2.35 5.49 -29.96
CA ILE A 269 -2.10 4.29 -29.15
C ILE A 269 -0.72 4.40 -28.49
N GLU A 270 -0.71 4.31 -27.16
CA GLU A 270 0.49 4.09 -26.36
C GLU A 270 0.58 2.60 -26.05
N ARG A 271 1.70 1.94 -26.43
CA ARG A 271 1.95 0.53 -26.10
C ARG A 271 3.19 0.40 -25.22
N ARG A 272 3.07 -0.36 -24.13
CA ARG A 272 4.18 -0.73 -23.25
C ARG A 272 4.64 -2.16 -23.57
N VAL A 273 5.95 -2.38 -23.56
CA VAL A 273 6.53 -3.71 -23.76
C VAL A 273 6.43 -4.48 -22.45
N LEU A 274 5.31 -5.19 -22.27
CA LEU A 274 5.06 -6.07 -21.13
C LEU A 274 4.87 -7.50 -21.62
N HIS A 275 5.47 -8.47 -20.92
CA HIS A 275 5.41 -9.90 -21.24
C HIS A 275 4.13 -10.61 -20.71
N CYS A 276 3.17 -9.86 -20.18
CA CYS A 276 1.89 -10.39 -19.71
C CYS A 276 0.82 -10.17 -20.80
N PRO A 277 -0.19 -11.05 -20.99
CA PRO A 277 -1.38 -10.75 -21.80
C PRO A 277 -2.43 -9.95 -21.02
N ALA A 278 -3.41 -9.38 -21.70
CA ALA A 278 -4.50 -8.61 -21.06
C ALA A 278 -5.38 -9.48 -20.14
N VAL A 279 -6.00 -8.87 -19.12
CA VAL A 279 -6.85 -9.58 -18.15
C VAL A 279 -8.15 -10.08 -18.79
N LEU A 280 -8.48 -11.35 -18.51
CA LEU A 280 -9.74 -11.98 -18.89
C LEU A 280 -10.72 -11.98 -17.72
N TYR A 281 -12.01 -11.97 -18.03
CA TYR A 281 -13.12 -12.15 -17.10
C TYR A 281 -13.99 -13.33 -17.55
N PHE A 282 -14.19 -14.28 -16.64
CA PHE A 282 -14.91 -15.53 -16.87
C PHE A 282 -15.45 -16.05 -15.54
N GLN A 283 -16.70 -16.53 -15.51
CA GLN A 283 -17.37 -17.05 -14.31
C GLN A 283 -17.26 -16.16 -13.06
N GLY A 284 -17.31 -14.84 -13.25
CA GLY A 284 -17.20 -13.86 -12.15
C GLY A 284 -15.79 -13.66 -11.61
N LYS A 285 -14.76 -14.21 -12.27
CA LYS A 285 -13.36 -14.17 -11.82
C LYS A 285 -12.48 -13.51 -12.88
N TYR A 286 -11.46 -12.80 -12.42
CA TYR A 286 -10.35 -12.37 -13.26
C TYR A 286 -9.40 -13.56 -13.51
N MET A 287 -8.95 -13.74 -14.74
CA MET A 287 -8.10 -14.87 -15.15
C MET A 287 -6.98 -14.42 -16.10
N ARG A 288 -5.97 -15.28 -16.23
CA ARG A 288 -4.97 -15.23 -17.29
C ARG A 288 -5.40 -16.14 -18.45
N VAL A 289 -4.69 -16.02 -19.59
CA VAL A 289 -4.95 -16.82 -20.81
C VAL A 289 -4.72 -18.33 -20.58
N ASP A 290 -3.88 -18.70 -19.62
CA ASP A 290 -3.65 -20.09 -19.19
C ASP A 290 -4.78 -20.68 -18.30
N GLY A 291 -5.85 -19.92 -18.05
CA GLY A 291 -6.97 -20.32 -17.19
C GLY A 291 -6.73 -20.11 -15.69
N THR A 292 -5.56 -19.66 -15.25
CA THR A 292 -5.30 -19.41 -13.83
C THR A 292 -6.08 -18.20 -13.31
N SER A 293 -6.75 -18.37 -12.17
CA SER A 293 -7.54 -17.29 -11.56
C SER A 293 -6.64 -16.32 -10.79
N ILE A 294 -6.80 -15.03 -11.09
CA ILE A 294 -6.09 -13.93 -10.43
C ILE A 294 -6.85 -13.57 -9.16
N LYS A 295 -6.27 -13.91 -8.01
CA LYS A 295 -6.76 -13.45 -6.71
C LYS A 295 -6.45 -11.96 -6.55
N VAL A 296 -7.43 -11.10 -6.87
CA VAL A 296 -7.48 -9.72 -6.37
C VAL A 296 -7.73 -9.81 -4.87
N HIS A 297 -7.02 -9.01 -4.08
CA HIS A 297 -7.44 -8.79 -2.71
C HIS A 297 -8.79 -8.08 -2.78
N ALA A 298 -9.87 -8.76 -2.37
CA ALA A 298 -10.97 -8.03 -1.79
C ALA A 298 -10.34 -7.08 -0.77
N ALA A 299 -10.47 -5.77 -0.99
CA ALA A 299 -10.32 -4.87 0.14
C ALA A 299 -11.28 -5.42 1.20
N PRO A 300 -10.88 -5.54 2.48
CA PRO A 300 -11.88 -5.77 3.50
C PRO A 300 -12.95 -4.71 3.25
N THR A 301 -14.20 -5.15 3.07
CA THR A 301 -15.33 -4.23 3.06
C THR A 301 -15.12 -3.39 4.31
N PRO A 302 -14.89 -2.07 4.21
CA PRO A 302 -14.75 -1.27 5.41
C PRO A 302 -16.05 -1.50 6.17
N ALA A 303 -15.94 -2.07 7.37
CA ALA A 303 -17.11 -2.42 8.15
C ALA A 303 -17.91 -1.12 8.33
N THR A 304 -19.03 -1.02 7.62
CA THR A 304 -19.99 0.06 7.80
C THR A 304 -20.55 -0.12 9.19
N SER A 305 -20.20 0.80 10.10
CA SER A 305 -20.02 0.54 11.55
C SER A 305 -18.97 -0.57 11.80
N ASP A 306 -17.88 -0.29 12.51
CA ASP A 306 -17.98 0.08 13.92
C ASP A 306 -16.82 0.97 14.43
N GLN A 307 -17.17 1.96 15.25
CA GLN A 307 -16.19 2.78 16.01
C GLN A 307 -15.35 1.92 16.98
N THR A 308 -15.86 0.75 17.33
CA THR A 308 -15.35 -0.21 18.33
C THR A 308 -13.94 -0.72 18.05
N ILE A 309 -13.50 -0.74 16.78
CA ILE A 309 -12.20 -1.27 16.36
C ILE A 309 -11.11 -0.17 16.25
N GLN A 310 -11.50 1.09 16.11
CA GLN A 310 -10.57 2.18 15.78
C GLN A 310 -9.63 2.58 16.93
N LYS A 311 -9.96 2.15 18.16
CA LYS A 311 -9.30 2.54 19.42
C LYS A 311 -7.80 2.30 19.51
N VAL A 312 -7.23 1.35 18.75
CA VAL A 312 -5.77 1.16 18.74
C VAL A 312 -5.03 2.42 18.26
N TRP A 313 -5.67 3.25 17.45
CA TRP A 313 -5.09 4.50 16.94
C TRP A 313 -5.31 5.70 17.84
N ASP A 314 -6.20 5.59 18.85
CA ASP A 314 -6.45 6.63 19.85
C ASP A 314 -5.28 6.72 20.86
N CYS A 315 -4.49 5.65 20.99
CA CYS A 315 -3.23 5.65 21.73
C CYS A 315 -2.33 6.80 21.23
N ALA A 316 -2.04 7.77 22.11
CA ALA A 316 -1.43 9.05 21.74
C ALA A 316 -0.13 8.89 20.93
N GLN A 317 0.83 8.11 21.43
CA GLN A 317 2.19 8.02 20.88
C GLN A 317 2.57 6.59 20.48
N PHE A 318 2.76 5.70 21.45
CA PHE A 318 3.10 4.28 21.26
C PHE A 318 2.29 3.41 22.23
N PRO A 319 1.82 2.23 21.82
CA PRO A 319 1.03 1.35 22.69
C PRO A 319 1.91 0.80 23.82
N GLY A 320 1.57 1.15 25.06
CA GLY A 320 2.12 0.55 26.27
C GLY A 320 1.33 -0.68 26.71
N GLU A 321 1.67 -1.22 27.87
CA GLU A 321 1.01 -2.41 28.42
C GLU A 321 -0.49 -2.20 28.73
N LYS A 322 -0.90 -0.95 29.01
CA LYS A 322 -2.31 -0.58 29.19
C LYS A 322 -3.06 -0.64 27.86
N GLU A 323 -2.60 0.10 26.85
CA GLU A 323 -3.24 0.20 25.54
C GLU A 323 -3.25 -1.16 24.82
N ARG A 324 -2.21 -1.97 25.05
CA ARG A 324 -2.12 -3.37 24.63
C ARG A 324 -3.25 -4.23 25.19
N ARG A 325 -3.54 -4.13 26.49
CA ARG A 325 -4.64 -4.87 27.14
C ARG A 325 -6.00 -4.39 26.67
N GLU A 326 -6.19 -3.08 26.55
CA GLU A 326 -7.41 -2.50 25.97
C GLU A 326 -7.63 -3.01 24.53
N TYR A 327 -6.58 -3.02 23.70
CA TYR A 327 -6.67 -3.54 22.34
C TYR A 327 -6.96 -5.05 22.28
N MET A 328 -6.38 -5.85 23.18
CA MET A 328 -6.72 -7.28 23.32
C MET A 328 -8.22 -7.47 23.63
N GLU A 329 -8.79 -6.71 24.56
CA GLU A 329 -10.22 -6.76 24.89
C GLU A 329 -11.11 -6.30 23.72
N HIS A 330 -10.68 -5.31 22.92
CA HIS A 330 -11.39 -4.93 21.71
C HIS A 330 -11.37 -6.03 20.64
N ILE A 331 -10.24 -6.74 20.47
CA ILE A 331 -10.17 -7.93 19.61
C ILE A 331 -11.07 -9.05 20.15
N LYS A 332 -11.10 -9.25 21.47
CA LYS A 332 -11.95 -10.24 22.16
C LYS A 332 -13.44 -9.97 21.90
N ALA A 333 -13.87 -8.71 22.03
CA ALA A 333 -15.24 -8.28 21.68
C ALA A 333 -15.55 -8.48 20.19
N PHE A 334 -14.62 -8.12 19.30
CA PHE A 334 -14.77 -8.28 17.85
C PHE A 334 -14.92 -9.76 17.43
N ILE A 335 -14.11 -10.67 18.01
CA ILE A 335 -14.20 -12.12 17.76
C ILE A 335 -15.55 -12.68 18.23
N LYS A 336 -16.07 -12.21 19.36
CA LYS A 336 -17.36 -12.67 19.91
C LYS A 336 -18.57 -12.15 19.11
N ALA A 337 -18.45 -11.00 18.44
CA ALA A 337 -19.51 -10.38 17.67
C ALA A 337 -19.86 -11.18 16.39
N ASP A 338 -18.87 -11.77 15.72
CA ASP A 338 -19.09 -12.63 14.54
C ASP A 338 -18.61 -14.07 14.79
N LYS A 339 -19.56 -15.01 14.74
CA LYS A 339 -19.28 -16.45 14.87
C LYS A 339 -18.29 -16.98 13.82
N SER A 340 -18.14 -16.32 12.67
CA SER A 340 -17.15 -16.71 11.65
C SER A 340 -15.70 -16.58 12.16
N HIS A 341 -15.46 -15.67 13.10
CA HIS A 341 -14.12 -15.43 13.67
C HIS A 341 -13.73 -16.45 14.75
N LEU A 342 -14.68 -17.28 15.20
CA LEU A 342 -14.44 -18.36 16.16
C LEU A 342 -13.92 -19.64 15.49
N GLU A 343 -13.82 -19.71 14.16
CA GLU A 343 -13.29 -20.88 13.45
C GLU A 343 -11.77 -20.99 13.53
N LEU A 344 -11.26 -21.95 14.31
CA LEU A 344 -9.83 -22.19 14.45
C LEU A 344 -9.23 -22.89 13.22
N GLY A 345 -8.54 -22.12 12.39
CA GLY A 345 -7.74 -22.62 11.27
C GLY A 345 -6.74 -21.56 10.77
N ASN A 346 -5.60 -21.98 10.22
CA ASN A 346 -4.53 -21.05 9.80
C ASN A 346 -5.03 -19.94 8.86
N LEU A 347 -5.92 -20.27 7.92
CA LEU A 347 -6.50 -19.31 6.97
C LEU A 347 -7.49 -18.34 7.62
N ASN A 348 -8.29 -18.81 8.59
CA ASN A 348 -9.27 -17.98 9.28
C ASN A 348 -8.61 -17.04 10.29
N ILE A 349 -7.62 -17.52 11.05
CA ILE A 349 -6.76 -16.68 11.89
C ILE A 349 -6.05 -15.62 11.04
N ALA A 350 -5.50 -15.99 9.88
CA ALA A 350 -4.88 -15.02 8.96
C ALA A 350 -5.89 -13.97 8.43
N ARG A 351 -7.13 -14.37 8.10
CA ARG A 351 -8.20 -13.43 7.70
C ARG A 351 -8.58 -12.48 8.84
N LEU A 352 -8.74 -12.99 10.06
CA LEU A 352 -9.01 -12.20 11.26
C LEU A 352 -7.91 -11.15 11.49
N ILE A 353 -6.63 -11.55 11.44
CA ILE A 353 -5.49 -10.63 11.55
C ILE A 353 -5.51 -9.56 10.44
N MET A 354 -5.95 -9.91 9.22
CA MET A 354 -6.07 -8.96 8.10
C MET A 354 -7.30 -8.05 8.17
N ALA A 355 -8.31 -8.38 8.98
CA ALA A 355 -9.46 -7.52 9.26
C ALA A 355 -9.19 -6.51 10.38
N LEU A 356 -8.18 -6.77 11.22
CA LEU A 356 -7.78 -5.92 12.34
C LEU A 356 -6.92 -4.72 11.88
N PRO A 357 -7.03 -3.56 12.55
CA PRO A 357 -6.39 -2.30 12.14
C PRO A 357 -4.86 -2.33 12.26
N TYR A 358 -4.34 -2.96 13.31
CA TYR A 358 -2.92 -3.19 13.53
C TYR A 358 -2.67 -4.68 13.77
N GLN A 359 -1.45 -5.18 13.57
CA GLN A 359 -1.16 -6.60 13.71
C GLN A 359 -1.06 -6.98 15.19
N PRO A 360 -1.94 -7.84 15.75
CA PRO A 360 -1.94 -8.12 17.19
C PRO A 360 -0.63 -8.75 17.66
N GLN A 361 0.03 -9.54 16.82
CA GLN A 361 1.31 -10.18 17.17
C GLN A 361 2.48 -9.19 17.24
N ALA A 362 2.38 -8.01 16.61
CA ALA A 362 3.36 -6.94 16.82
C ALA A 362 3.32 -6.43 18.28
N LEU A 363 2.16 -6.55 18.93
CA LEU A 363 1.92 -6.27 20.35
C LEU A 363 1.89 -7.54 21.21
N GLY A 364 2.48 -8.65 20.73
CA GLY A 364 2.55 -9.91 21.48
C GLY A 364 1.20 -10.49 21.89
N ILE A 365 0.14 -10.29 21.10
CA ILE A 365 -1.18 -10.88 21.32
C ILE A 365 -1.27 -12.18 20.52
N ASN A 366 -1.36 -13.31 21.21
CA ASN A 366 -1.52 -14.63 20.61
C ASN A 366 -2.97 -14.86 20.19
N VAL A 367 -3.32 -14.42 18.97
CA VAL A 367 -4.67 -14.50 18.40
C VAL A 367 -5.26 -15.93 18.42
N ARG A 368 -4.43 -16.98 18.30
CA ARG A 368 -4.91 -18.37 18.35
C ARG A 368 -5.40 -18.74 19.77
N VAL A 369 -4.64 -18.37 20.80
CA VAL A 369 -5.04 -18.60 22.20
C VAL A 369 -6.24 -17.72 22.54
N LEU A 370 -6.26 -16.45 22.11
CA LEU A 370 -7.40 -15.55 22.34
C LEU A 370 -8.71 -16.07 21.71
N VAL A 371 -8.69 -16.64 20.51
CA VAL A 371 -9.87 -17.26 19.90
C VAL A 371 -10.31 -18.50 20.69
N ALA A 372 -9.38 -19.32 21.19
CA ALA A 372 -9.72 -20.47 22.02
C ALA A 372 -10.35 -20.06 23.36
N GLU A 373 -9.83 -19.01 24.00
CA GLU A 373 -10.41 -18.39 25.19
C GLU A 373 -11.83 -17.87 24.92
N CYS A 374 -12.04 -17.11 23.84
CA CYS A 374 -13.36 -16.63 23.43
C CYS A 374 -14.36 -17.79 23.27
N ARG A 375 -13.94 -18.90 22.64
CA ARG A 375 -14.80 -20.09 22.47
C ARG A 375 -15.16 -20.73 23.81
N SER A 376 -14.19 -20.85 24.72
CA SER A 376 -14.41 -21.41 26.06
C SER A 376 -15.39 -20.57 26.87
N GLU A 377 -15.25 -19.23 26.85
CA GLU A 377 -16.18 -18.31 27.50
C GLU A 377 -17.59 -18.33 26.89
N MET A 378 -17.71 -18.66 25.60
CA MET A 378 -19.00 -18.83 24.90
C MET A 378 -19.58 -20.25 25.04
N GLY A 379 -18.99 -21.13 25.85
CA GLY A 379 -19.45 -22.51 26.04
C GLY A 379 -19.32 -23.41 24.81
N LEU A 380 -18.53 -23.00 23.81
CA LEU A 380 -18.31 -23.79 22.60
C LEU A 380 -17.23 -24.86 22.85
N PRO A 381 -17.32 -26.05 22.21
CA PRO A 381 -16.28 -27.06 22.33
C PRO A 381 -14.94 -26.49 21.89
N ASN A 382 -13.99 -26.45 22.81
CA ASN A 382 -12.67 -25.91 22.56
C ASN A 382 -11.88 -26.91 21.70
N PRO A 383 -11.38 -26.54 20.51
CA PRO A 383 -10.54 -27.42 19.72
C PRO A 383 -9.29 -27.79 20.52
N GLN A 384 -8.70 -28.95 20.21
CA GLN A 384 -7.46 -29.36 20.84
C GLN A 384 -6.34 -28.41 20.40
N LEU A 385 -6.11 -27.35 21.18
CA LEU A 385 -4.85 -26.62 21.16
C LEU A 385 -3.72 -27.65 21.34
N PRO A 386 -2.60 -27.50 20.61
CA PRO A 386 -1.39 -28.26 20.87
C PRO A 386 -1.08 -28.23 22.37
N VAL A 387 -0.60 -29.33 22.95
CA VAL A 387 -0.43 -29.43 24.42
C VAL A 387 0.35 -28.24 24.98
N ALA A 388 1.42 -27.84 24.30
CA ALA A 388 2.25 -26.69 24.65
C ALA A 388 1.54 -25.31 24.67
N GLN A 389 0.36 -25.19 24.05
CA GLN A 389 -0.40 -23.94 23.91
C GLN A 389 -1.62 -23.86 24.84
N ARG A 390 -1.87 -24.88 25.68
CA ARG A 390 -3.03 -24.91 26.59
C ARG A 390 -2.84 -24.01 27.81
N ASP A 391 -1.62 -23.94 28.31
CA ASP A 391 -1.25 -23.19 29.52
C ASP A 391 -0.50 -21.88 29.20
N THR A 392 -0.45 -21.48 27.92
CA THR A 392 0.21 -20.23 27.49
C THR A 392 -0.75 -19.04 27.66
N PRO A 393 -0.30 -17.89 28.22
CA PRO A 393 -1.12 -16.69 28.26
C PRO A 393 -1.41 -16.14 26.84
N VAL A 394 -2.50 -15.38 26.71
CA VAL A 394 -2.80 -14.63 25.47
C VAL A 394 -1.75 -13.55 25.18
N LEU A 395 -1.18 -12.95 26.23
CA LEU A 395 -0.18 -11.90 26.12
C LEU A 395 1.22 -12.48 26.37
N ASP A 396 2.05 -12.48 25.32
CA ASP A 396 3.47 -12.84 25.43
C ASP A 396 4.20 -11.78 26.30
N GLU A 397 5.12 -12.17 27.17
CA GLU A 397 5.85 -11.19 28.00
C GLU A 397 6.83 -10.35 27.14
N PHE A 398 7.51 -11.01 26.21
CA PHE A 398 8.52 -10.42 25.35
C PHE A 398 8.05 -10.40 23.89
N TYR A 399 7.86 -9.21 23.33
CA TYR A 399 7.33 -9.02 21.98
C TYR A 399 8.00 -7.83 21.26
N GLY A 400 7.67 -7.61 19.99
CA GLY A 400 8.25 -6.53 19.19
C GLY A 400 9.76 -6.72 18.98
N ARG A 401 10.55 -5.64 19.10
CA ARG A 401 12.03 -5.71 19.19
C ARG A 401 12.45 -5.70 20.66
N LEU A 402 13.15 -6.74 21.10
CA LEU A 402 13.57 -6.86 22.49
C LEU A 402 14.71 -5.88 22.83
N ALA A 403 14.47 -5.05 23.84
CA ALA A 403 15.52 -4.22 24.45
C ALA A 403 16.66 -5.09 25.03
N PRO A 404 17.88 -4.57 25.22
CA PRO A 404 19.02 -5.34 25.73
C PRO A 404 18.72 -6.07 27.06
N SER A 405 18.08 -5.39 28.01
CA SER A 405 17.67 -5.95 29.31
C SER A 405 16.64 -7.09 29.17
N SER A 406 15.61 -6.91 28.33
CA SER A 406 14.63 -7.97 28.03
C SER A 406 15.29 -9.19 27.41
N ARG A 407 16.25 -8.98 26.49
CA ARG A 407 17.02 -10.05 25.84
C ARG A 407 17.88 -10.82 26.85
N GLU A 408 18.48 -10.14 27.82
CA GLU A 408 19.24 -10.75 28.91
C GLU A 408 18.35 -11.64 29.80
N ILE A 409 17.16 -11.18 30.17
CA ILE A 409 16.19 -11.99 30.94
C ILE A 409 15.78 -13.27 30.17
N VAL A 410 15.56 -13.16 28.86
CA VAL A 410 15.28 -14.33 27.99
C VAL A 410 16.45 -15.31 27.97
N ILE A 411 17.69 -14.82 27.93
CA ILE A 411 18.91 -15.63 27.97
C ILE A 411 19.05 -16.36 29.32
N GLU A 412 18.82 -15.68 30.45
CA GLU A 412 18.89 -16.30 31.78
C GLU A 412 17.78 -17.34 31.99
N ARG A 413 16.57 -17.11 31.47
CA ARG A 413 15.51 -18.12 31.42
C ARG A 413 15.92 -19.33 30.60
N ALA A 414 16.53 -19.13 29.44
CA ALA A 414 17.03 -20.23 28.60
C ALA A 414 18.13 -21.02 29.31
N LYS A 415 19.11 -20.36 29.93
CA LYS A 415 20.16 -21.02 30.74
C LYS A 415 19.54 -21.88 31.85
N LYS A 416 18.63 -21.29 32.66
CA LYS A 416 17.95 -22.01 33.74
C LYS A 416 17.15 -23.20 33.21
N MET A 417 16.43 -23.06 32.10
CA MET A 417 15.62 -24.15 31.57
C MET A 417 16.47 -25.30 31.04
N VAL A 418 17.54 -24.99 30.27
CA VAL A 418 18.47 -25.98 29.72
C VAL A 418 19.28 -26.67 30.82
N SER A 419 19.60 -25.98 31.92
CA SER A 419 20.29 -26.59 33.07
C SER A 419 19.41 -27.59 33.86
N HIS A 420 18.09 -27.59 33.65
CA HIS A 420 17.19 -28.60 34.21
C HIS A 420 17.00 -29.77 33.21
N ASP A 421 16.82 -29.48 31.93
CA ASP A 421 16.74 -30.50 30.87
C ASP A 421 17.20 -29.96 29.51
N VAL A 422 18.22 -30.57 28.92
CA VAL A 422 18.74 -30.15 27.59
C VAL A 422 17.72 -30.41 26.48
N ARG A 423 16.78 -31.35 26.66
CA ARG A 423 15.74 -31.70 25.66
C ARG A 423 14.77 -30.57 25.35
N PHE A 424 14.72 -29.51 26.16
CA PHE A 424 13.98 -28.29 25.80
C PHE A 424 14.48 -27.65 24.48
N LEU A 425 15.72 -27.92 24.07
CA LEU A 425 16.29 -27.45 22.79
C LEU A 425 15.86 -28.31 21.58
N ASP A 426 15.32 -29.50 21.81
CA ASP A 426 14.79 -30.38 20.75
C ASP A 426 13.35 -30.02 20.35
N LEU A 427 12.67 -29.17 21.13
CA LEU A 427 11.34 -28.63 20.83
C LEU A 427 11.34 -27.82 19.53
N GLU A 428 10.17 -27.74 18.88
CA GLU A 428 9.96 -26.76 17.81
C GLU A 428 10.25 -25.34 18.33
N TYR A 429 10.98 -24.54 17.56
CA TYR A 429 11.48 -23.25 18.02
C TYR A 429 10.37 -22.27 18.43
N ALA A 430 9.20 -22.32 17.78
CA ALA A 430 8.01 -21.56 18.22
C ALA A 430 7.57 -21.92 19.65
N THR A 431 7.61 -23.21 20.00
CA THR A 431 7.28 -23.72 21.33
C THR A 431 8.38 -23.38 22.36
N LEU A 432 9.65 -23.46 21.97
CA LEU A 432 10.76 -23.00 22.81
C LEU A 432 10.62 -21.51 23.16
N LEU A 433 10.31 -20.65 22.18
CA LEU A 433 10.05 -19.23 22.43
C LEU A 433 8.86 -19.02 23.39
N GLN A 434 7.76 -19.78 23.22
CA GLN A 434 6.61 -19.74 24.13
C GLN A 434 6.99 -20.08 25.58
N HIS A 435 7.81 -21.10 25.82
CA HIS A 435 8.31 -21.43 27.17
C HIS A 435 9.22 -20.35 27.77
N LEU A 436 9.90 -19.54 26.94
CA LEU A 436 10.69 -18.39 27.40
C LEU A 436 9.83 -17.14 27.67
N GLY A 437 8.54 -17.17 27.34
CA GLY A 437 7.64 -16.01 27.37
C GLY A 437 7.80 -15.08 26.16
N VAL A 438 8.43 -15.56 25.08
CA VAL A 438 8.75 -14.77 23.88
C VAL A 438 7.74 -15.05 22.77
N SER A 439 7.21 -13.99 22.18
CA SER A 439 6.28 -14.08 21.06
C SER A 439 6.91 -14.73 19.85
N SER A 440 6.18 -15.64 19.19
CA SER A 440 6.59 -16.24 17.91
C SER A 440 6.74 -15.23 16.76
N PHE A 441 6.29 -13.99 16.94
CA PHE A 441 6.43 -12.88 16.00
C PHE A 441 7.56 -11.89 16.36
N VAL A 442 8.37 -12.19 17.38
CA VAL A 442 9.51 -11.36 17.81
C VAL A 442 10.39 -10.92 16.62
N LYS A 443 10.81 -9.65 16.63
CA LYS A 443 11.65 -9.04 15.60
C LYS A 443 13.11 -9.07 16.03
N ASP A 444 14.00 -9.26 15.06
CA ASP A 444 15.44 -9.10 15.22
C ASP A 444 16.09 -9.95 16.35
N LEU A 445 15.44 -11.06 16.73
CA LEU A 445 15.99 -12.14 17.56
C LEU A 445 16.37 -13.33 16.66
N LEU A 446 17.60 -13.81 16.77
CA LEU A 446 18.10 -14.95 16.00
C LEU A 446 18.35 -16.18 16.90
N PRO A 447 18.27 -17.42 16.37
CA PRO A 447 18.64 -18.63 17.10
C PRO A 447 20.00 -18.54 17.82
N SER A 448 21.00 -17.94 17.17
CA SER A 448 22.33 -17.77 17.76
C SER A 448 22.42 -16.75 18.90
N ASP A 449 21.42 -15.86 19.06
CA ASP A 449 21.34 -14.96 20.23
C ASP A 449 21.04 -15.74 21.52
N ILE A 450 20.41 -16.91 21.43
CA ILE A 450 20.18 -17.83 22.55
C ILE A 450 21.31 -18.87 22.64
N MET A 451 21.70 -19.46 21.50
CA MET A 451 22.68 -20.57 21.48
C MET A 451 24.11 -20.15 21.84
N LYS A 452 24.54 -18.91 21.54
CA LYS A 452 25.90 -18.44 21.91
C LYS A 452 26.06 -18.29 23.43
N PRO A 453 25.17 -17.61 24.18
CA PRO A 453 25.22 -17.59 25.63
C PRO A 453 25.16 -18.97 26.30
N LEU A 454 24.35 -19.89 25.78
CA LEU A 454 24.27 -21.26 26.32
C LEU A 454 25.61 -22.02 26.21
N ARG A 455 26.30 -21.90 25.06
CA ARG A 455 27.63 -22.47 24.87
C ARG A 455 28.70 -21.77 25.71
N ALA A 456 28.63 -20.44 25.82
CA ALA A 456 29.54 -19.68 26.67
C ALA A 456 29.39 -20.03 28.17
N ALA A 457 28.21 -20.48 28.59
CA ALA A 457 27.94 -21.02 29.91
C ALA A 457 28.25 -22.53 30.06
N GLY A 458 28.77 -23.21 29.02
CA GLY A 458 29.08 -24.63 29.05
C GLY A 458 27.87 -25.58 29.08
N LEU A 459 26.65 -25.08 28.84
CA LEU A 459 25.41 -25.86 28.95
C LEU A 459 25.09 -26.68 27.69
N VAL A 460 25.76 -26.40 26.56
CA VAL A 460 25.52 -27.03 25.25
C VAL A 460 26.84 -27.18 24.51
N ASP A 461 27.03 -28.32 23.82
CA ASP A 461 28.22 -28.58 23.01
C ASP A 461 28.46 -27.54 21.91
N SER A 462 29.74 -27.38 21.55
CA SER A 462 30.19 -26.41 20.54
C SER A 462 29.50 -26.59 19.19
N ILE A 463 29.29 -27.83 18.75
CA ILE A 463 28.56 -28.19 17.53
C ILE A 463 27.78 -29.50 17.77
N SER A 464 26.56 -29.41 18.30
CA SER A 464 25.63 -30.55 18.23
C SER A 464 25.16 -30.73 16.79
N THR A 465 25.70 -31.75 16.11
CA THR A 465 25.23 -32.23 14.80
C THR A 465 23.98 -33.12 14.91
N LYS A 466 23.47 -33.36 16.13
CA LYS A 466 22.36 -34.28 16.43
C LYS A 466 20.96 -33.67 16.22
N GLY A 467 20.83 -32.65 15.37
CA GLY A 467 19.53 -32.12 14.99
C GLY A 467 18.78 -33.13 14.11
N ASN A 468 17.67 -33.69 14.60
CA ASN A 468 16.79 -34.51 13.78
C ASN A 468 16.15 -33.60 12.71
N ASP A 469 16.56 -33.73 11.45
CA ASP A 469 16.26 -32.76 10.36
C ASP A 469 14.75 -32.56 10.12
N THR A 470 13.90 -33.48 10.58
CA THR A 470 12.44 -33.47 10.41
C THR A 470 11.72 -32.32 11.11
N TYR A 471 12.31 -31.69 12.14
CA TYR A 471 11.66 -30.64 12.94
C TYR A 471 12.44 -29.31 12.96
N ASN A 472 11.71 -28.20 13.06
CA ASN A 472 12.27 -26.84 13.15
C ASN A 472 12.73 -26.50 14.57
N ASN A 473 13.65 -27.30 15.11
CA ASN A 473 14.29 -27.03 16.39
C ASN A 473 15.39 -25.95 16.28
N ILE A 474 15.89 -25.47 17.42
CA ILE A 474 16.84 -24.37 17.46
C ILE A 474 18.19 -24.71 16.78
N TYR A 475 18.62 -25.98 16.82
CA TYR A 475 19.85 -26.44 16.17
C TYR A 475 19.76 -26.34 14.64
N ARG A 476 18.66 -26.82 14.04
CA ARG A 476 18.40 -26.74 12.60
C ARG A 476 18.31 -25.29 12.15
N LEU A 477 17.62 -24.44 12.91
CA LEU A 477 17.51 -23.01 12.58
C LEU A 477 18.85 -22.26 12.74
N GLU A 478 19.68 -22.55 13.74
CA GLU A 478 21.01 -21.92 13.86
C GLU A 478 21.95 -22.33 12.71
N LYS A 479 21.85 -23.57 12.21
CA LYS A 479 22.57 -24.01 11.01
C LYS A 479 22.14 -23.21 9.76
N ILE A 480 20.83 -23.04 9.57
CA ILE A 480 20.28 -22.22 8.47
C ILE A 480 20.67 -20.75 8.63
N GLU A 481 20.66 -20.20 9.85
CA GLU A 481 21.11 -18.84 10.15
C GLU A 481 22.57 -18.62 9.72
N LYS A 482 23.48 -19.55 10.07
CA LYS A 482 24.90 -19.48 9.69
C LYS A 482 25.08 -19.48 8.17
N ASN A 483 24.40 -20.39 7.48
CA ASN A 483 24.42 -20.46 6.01
C ASN A 483 23.86 -19.17 5.37
N LEU A 484 22.74 -18.65 5.90
CA LEU A 484 22.09 -17.44 5.43
C LEU A 484 22.98 -16.20 5.61
N VAL A 485 23.64 -16.07 6.76
CA VAL A 485 24.60 -14.99 7.03
C VAL A 485 25.83 -15.10 6.10
N GLN A 486 26.33 -16.31 5.85
CA GLN A 486 27.43 -16.54 4.93
C GLN A 486 27.04 -16.16 3.48
N TYR A 487 25.86 -16.59 3.02
CA TYR A 487 25.36 -16.26 1.69
C TYR A 487 25.04 -14.77 1.53
N MET A 488 24.37 -14.14 2.48
CA MET A 488 24.03 -12.71 2.42
C MET A 488 25.27 -11.78 2.43
N ARG A 489 26.44 -12.26 2.91
CA ARG A 489 27.72 -11.54 2.80
C ARG A 489 28.34 -11.58 1.40
N THR A 490 27.96 -12.54 0.54
CA THR A 490 28.44 -12.57 -0.86
C THR A 490 27.64 -11.65 -1.78
N LEU A 491 26.45 -11.23 -1.35
CA LEU A 491 25.56 -10.34 -2.10
C LEU A 491 25.87 -8.87 -1.85
N ARG A 492 25.63 -8.03 -2.86
CA ARG A 492 25.54 -6.57 -2.70
C ARG A 492 24.31 -6.20 -1.88
N PHE A 493 24.33 -5.02 -1.24
CA PHE A 493 23.24 -4.56 -0.39
C PHE A 493 21.88 -4.54 -1.08
N GLU A 494 21.78 -4.03 -2.31
CA GLU A 494 20.51 -3.95 -3.06
C GLU A 494 19.94 -5.35 -3.34
N GLU A 495 20.80 -6.31 -3.66
CA GLU A 495 20.43 -7.70 -3.88
C GLU A 495 20.01 -8.37 -2.58
N ALA A 496 20.80 -8.24 -1.51
CA ALA A 496 20.49 -8.77 -0.19
C ALA A 496 19.19 -8.17 0.40
N ALA A 497 18.91 -6.89 0.13
CA ALA A 497 17.69 -6.22 0.56
C ALA A 497 16.45 -6.68 -0.22
N SER A 498 16.58 -6.94 -1.53
CA SER A 498 15.46 -7.24 -2.44
C SER A 498 15.18 -8.73 -2.70
N ARG A 499 16.14 -9.64 -2.45
CA ARG A 499 15.99 -11.08 -2.73
C ARG A 499 14.76 -11.69 -2.04
N SER A 500 14.00 -12.54 -2.75
CA SER A 500 12.88 -13.26 -2.14
C SER A 500 13.34 -14.19 -1.02
N TRP A 501 12.48 -14.40 -0.02
CA TRP A 501 12.73 -15.38 1.04
C TRP A 501 12.80 -16.82 0.51
N ASP A 502 12.20 -17.10 -0.64
CA ASP A 502 12.27 -18.39 -1.30
C ASP A 502 13.71 -18.70 -1.74
N HIS A 503 14.33 -17.78 -2.48
CA HIS A 503 15.70 -17.87 -2.96
C HIS A 503 16.72 -17.84 -1.81
N LEU A 504 16.47 -17.06 -0.75
CA LEU A 504 17.35 -17.02 0.42
C LEU A 504 17.35 -18.35 1.18
N MET A 505 16.19 -18.99 1.35
CA MET A 505 16.11 -20.29 2.04
C MET A 505 16.73 -21.42 1.24
N GLU A 506 16.46 -21.48 -0.07
CA GLU A 506 17.03 -22.48 -0.99
C GLU A 506 18.57 -22.52 -0.90
N HIS A 507 19.22 -21.35 -0.90
CA HIS A 507 20.68 -21.24 -0.81
C HIS A 507 21.23 -21.49 0.61
N SER A 508 20.36 -21.48 1.63
CA SER A 508 20.74 -21.63 3.05
C SER A 508 20.43 -23.02 3.63
N GLY A 509 19.80 -23.91 2.86
CA GLY A 509 19.30 -25.20 3.34
C GLY A 509 18.00 -25.10 4.16
N GLY A 510 17.23 -24.02 3.97
CA GLY A 510 15.90 -23.83 4.54
C GLY A 510 14.77 -24.19 3.56
N ASP A 511 13.55 -24.30 4.06
CA ASP A 511 12.37 -24.66 3.27
C ASP A 511 11.19 -23.69 3.55
N ASN A 512 9.97 -24.03 3.11
CA ASN A 512 8.78 -23.21 3.37
C ASN A 512 8.43 -23.06 4.86
N SER A 513 8.74 -24.07 5.68
CA SER A 513 8.45 -24.10 7.12
C SER A 513 9.45 -23.29 7.95
N THR A 514 10.67 -23.09 7.46
CA THR A 514 11.69 -22.27 8.16
C THR A 514 11.59 -20.77 7.88
N LYS A 515 10.95 -20.36 6.77
CA LYS A 515 10.77 -18.94 6.37
C LYS A 515 10.22 -18.02 7.46
N PRO A 516 9.20 -18.40 8.26
CA PRO A 516 8.60 -17.49 9.24
C PRO A 516 9.59 -16.97 10.28
N TYR A 517 10.49 -17.84 10.76
CA TYR A 517 11.45 -17.52 11.84
C TYR A 517 12.46 -16.43 11.45
N PHE A 518 12.89 -16.39 10.18
CA PHE A 518 13.85 -15.38 9.70
C PHE A 518 13.18 -14.13 9.11
N ARG A 519 11.89 -14.22 8.73
CA ARG A 519 11.16 -13.13 8.07
C ARG A 519 11.22 -11.81 8.85
N ASN A 520 11.05 -11.88 10.17
CA ASN A 520 11.03 -10.73 11.07
C ASN A 520 12.42 -10.28 11.55
N ALA A 521 13.49 -10.99 11.13
CA ALA A 521 14.88 -10.67 11.44
C ALA A 521 15.67 -10.17 10.21
N ARG A 522 15.00 -9.85 9.09
CA ARG A 522 15.69 -9.29 7.90
C ARG A 522 16.51 -8.02 8.21
N PRO A 523 16.01 -7.05 9.01
CA PRO A 523 16.81 -5.87 9.38
C PRO A 523 18.10 -6.28 10.09
N ARG A 524 18.00 -7.15 11.11
CA ARG A 524 19.15 -7.72 11.83
C ARG A 524 20.14 -8.45 10.94
N LEU A 525 19.67 -9.28 10.00
CA LEU A 525 20.52 -10.00 9.06
C LEU A 525 21.26 -9.04 8.14
N LEU A 526 20.61 -7.97 7.66
CA LEU A 526 21.25 -6.94 6.83
C LEU A 526 22.32 -6.16 7.59
N THR A 527 22.05 -5.70 8.83
CA THR A 527 23.05 -4.98 9.64
C THR A 527 24.27 -5.86 9.98
N MET A 528 24.07 -7.17 10.18
CA MET A 528 25.17 -8.13 10.44
C MET A 528 25.98 -8.55 9.20
N THR A 529 25.41 -8.42 8.00
CA THR A 529 26.04 -8.92 6.76
C THR A 529 26.61 -7.81 5.88
N GLN A 530 26.16 -6.56 6.06
CA GLN A 530 26.53 -5.40 5.24
C GLN A 530 27.16 -4.27 6.09
N PRO A 531 28.26 -4.53 6.85
CA PRO A 531 28.77 -3.62 7.87
C PRO A 531 29.27 -2.26 7.35
N VAL A 532 29.62 -2.16 6.06
CA VAL A 532 30.00 -0.88 5.42
C VAL A 532 28.77 0.03 5.29
N VAL A 533 27.63 -0.52 4.88
CA VAL A 533 26.38 0.23 4.69
C VAL A 533 25.77 0.68 6.03
N PHE A 534 25.91 -0.15 7.07
CA PHE A 534 25.43 0.11 8.42
C PHE A 534 26.57 0.50 9.38
N SER A 535 27.59 1.21 8.89
CA SER A 535 28.71 1.69 9.70
C SER A 535 28.31 2.85 10.62
N ARG A 536 29.10 3.10 11.68
CA ARG A 536 28.96 4.27 12.57
C ARG A 536 29.30 5.62 11.91
N GLU A 537 29.73 5.61 10.65
CA GLU A 537 29.92 6.82 9.85
C GLU A 537 28.64 7.15 9.07
N ASN A 538 27.91 6.11 8.63
CA ASN A 538 26.65 6.22 7.92
C ASN A 538 25.43 6.32 8.84
N LEU A 539 25.54 5.85 10.09
CA LEU A 539 24.48 5.83 11.11
C LEU A 539 24.94 6.52 12.40
N ASP A 540 24.13 7.45 12.92
CA ASP A 540 24.41 8.22 14.14
C ASP A 540 23.49 7.88 15.34
N ILE A 541 22.41 7.14 15.08
CA ILE A 541 21.46 6.60 16.07
C ILE A 541 21.39 5.08 15.93
N SER A 542 21.67 4.34 17.00
CA SER A 542 21.70 2.86 17.02
C SER A 542 21.52 2.32 18.43
N GLY A 543 20.96 1.12 18.59
CA GLY A 543 20.80 0.46 19.90
C GLY A 543 19.49 0.82 20.59
N HIS A 544 19.52 1.06 21.90
CA HIS A 544 18.34 1.53 22.64
C HIS A 544 18.29 3.06 22.57
N VAL A 545 17.21 3.62 22.00
CA VAL A 545 17.09 5.06 21.82
C VAL A 545 16.62 5.74 23.10
N SER A 546 17.29 6.84 23.47
CA SER A 546 16.80 7.78 24.47
C SER A 546 15.55 8.53 23.97
N GLU A 547 14.89 9.24 24.88
CA GLU A 547 13.74 10.10 24.54
C GLU A 547 14.13 11.21 23.54
N ALA A 548 15.31 11.81 23.71
CA ALA A 548 15.86 12.81 22.80
C ALA A 548 16.15 12.24 21.39
N GLU A 549 16.72 11.02 21.31
CA GLU A 549 16.86 10.31 20.03
C GLU A 549 15.51 9.96 19.41
N THR A 550 14.54 9.53 20.22
CA THR A 550 13.18 9.19 19.75
C THR A 550 12.55 10.39 19.05
N ARG A 551 12.68 11.60 19.60
CA ARG A 551 12.25 12.84 18.94
C ARG A 551 12.95 13.10 17.61
N VAL A 552 14.27 12.90 17.54
CA VAL A 552 15.04 13.03 16.29
C VAL A 552 14.57 12.01 15.24
N VAL A 553 14.37 10.75 15.63
CA VAL A 553 13.86 9.68 14.76
C VAL A 553 12.47 10.03 14.22
N LEU A 554 11.54 10.45 15.08
CA LEU A 554 10.19 10.90 14.70
C LEU A 554 10.24 12.04 13.67
N ARG A 555 11.00 13.11 13.98
CA ARG A 555 11.18 14.27 13.10
C ARG A 555 11.78 13.88 11.74
N ARG A 556 12.80 13.03 11.74
CA ARG A 556 13.48 12.58 10.53
C ARG A 556 12.57 11.69 9.65
N ILE A 557 11.81 10.78 10.24
CA ILE A 557 10.84 9.93 9.50
C ILE A 557 9.75 10.79 8.85
N VAL A 558 9.14 11.71 9.59
CA VAL A 558 8.05 12.56 9.07
C VAL A 558 8.55 13.49 7.95
N HIS A 559 9.77 14.02 8.09
CA HIS A 559 10.43 14.78 7.03
C HIS A 559 10.68 13.91 5.78
N TYR A 560 11.22 12.69 5.93
CA TYR A 560 11.47 11.76 4.83
C TYR A 560 10.18 11.33 4.09
N LEU A 561 9.05 11.25 4.79
CA LEU A 561 7.76 10.91 4.20
C LEU A 561 7.14 12.06 3.41
N PHE A 562 7.64 13.30 3.51
CA PHE A 562 7.09 14.49 2.84
C PHE A 562 5.58 14.64 3.04
N VAL A 563 5.10 14.58 4.29
CA VAL A 563 3.65 14.58 4.61
C VAL A 563 2.88 15.79 4.06
N SER A 564 3.54 16.92 3.80
CA SER A 564 2.94 18.10 3.18
C SER A 564 2.86 18.05 1.63
N ASN A 565 3.40 17.01 0.97
CA ASN A 565 3.43 16.88 -0.50
C ASN A 565 2.87 15.53 -0.97
N GLN A 566 1.70 15.55 -1.60
CA GLN A 566 0.97 14.31 -1.93
C GLN A 566 1.73 13.39 -2.88
N SER A 567 2.39 13.94 -3.90
CA SER A 567 3.12 13.18 -4.90
C SER A 567 4.35 12.52 -4.30
N GLN A 568 5.05 13.21 -3.40
CA GLN A 568 6.21 12.66 -2.71
C GLN A 568 5.78 11.63 -1.65
N TYR A 569 4.78 11.93 -0.82
CA TYR A 569 4.25 10.95 0.15
C TYR A 569 3.82 9.64 -0.52
N ARG A 570 3.08 9.68 -1.63
CA ARG A 570 2.71 8.48 -2.39
C ARG A 570 3.92 7.69 -2.92
N ARG A 571 5.03 8.37 -3.24
CA ARG A 571 6.29 7.73 -3.68
C ARG A 571 7.02 7.05 -2.53
N TYR A 572 7.08 7.67 -1.35
CA TYR A 572 7.92 7.22 -0.24
C TYR A 572 7.21 6.32 0.78
N LYS A 573 5.88 6.41 0.95
CA LYS A 573 5.11 5.59 1.92
C LYS A 573 5.18 4.08 1.68
N GLY A 574 5.59 3.65 0.48
CA GLY A 574 5.75 2.25 0.12
C GLY A 574 7.14 1.67 0.35
N VAL A 575 8.08 2.45 0.91
CA VAL A 575 9.44 2.00 1.24
C VAL A 575 9.41 1.18 2.54
N ALA A 576 10.21 0.11 2.61
CA ALA A 576 10.25 -0.73 3.80
C ALA A 576 10.80 0.04 5.04
N PRO A 577 10.24 -0.16 6.25
CA PRO A 577 10.63 0.60 7.46
C PRO A 577 12.15 0.67 7.71
N GLY A 578 12.87 -0.45 7.58
CA GLY A 578 14.33 -0.47 7.74
C GLY A 578 15.10 0.34 6.70
N GLU A 579 14.59 0.46 5.47
CA GLU A 579 15.18 1.31 4.42
C GLU A 579 14.83 2.79 4.64
N ILE A 580 13.68 3.09 5.26
CA ILE A 580 13.37 4.45 5.74
C ILE A 580 14.39 4.85 6.81
N LEU A 581 14.55 4.04 7.86
CA LEU A 581 15.49 4.29 8.96
C LEU A 581 16.93 4.50 8.46
N ARG A 582 17.43 3.60 7.60
CA ARG A 582 18.77 3.71 7.00
C ARG A 582 18.96 5.02 6.23
N ARG A 583 17.96 5.46 5.46
CA ARG A 583 18.01 6.72 4.70
C ARG A 583 17.92 7.98 5.56
N VAL A 584 17.56 7.83 6.83
CA VAL A 584 17.59 8.90 7.83
C VAL A 584 18.70 8.71 8.88
N HIS A 585 19.72 7.92 8.56
CA HIS A 585 20.92 7.65 9.38
C HIS A 585 20.64 6.93 10.71
N VAL A 586 19.52 6.20 10.80
CA VAL A 586 19.12 5.42 11.98
C VAL A 586 19.28 3.93 11.70
N ASP A 587 19.85 3.18 12.65
CA ASP A 587 19.96 1.73 12.53
C ASP A 587 18.57 1.06 12.46
N PRO A 588 18.30 0.15 11.50
CA PRO A 588 17.03 -0.55 11.39
C PRO A 588 16.61 -1.41 12.60
N THR A 589 17.52 -1.68 13.52
CA THR A 589 17.36 -2.56 14.69
C THR A 589 17.25 -1.80 16.02
N ILE A 590 16.99 -0.48 16.00
CA ILE A 590 16.75 0.29 17.22
C ILE A 590 15.63 -0.27 18.10
N THR A 591 15.77 -0.09 19.41
CA THR A 591 14.80 -0.50 20.44
C THR A 591 14.41 0.71 21.30
N GLY A 592 13.23 0.70 21.93
CA GLY A 592 12.68 1.85 22.67
C GLY A 592 11.56 2.60 21.94
N MET A 593 11.31 2.28 20.66
CA MET A 593 10.25 2.85 19.83
C MET A 593 9.68 1.78 18.88
N ASP A 594 8.35 1.68 18.75
CA ASP A 594 7.72 0.89 17.66
C ASP A 594 7.56 1.77 16.40
N VAL A 595 8.61 1.75 15.57
CA VAL A 595 8.66 2.48 14.29
C VAL A 595 7.57 2.01 13.34
N GLU A 596 7.22 0.72 13.35
CA GLU A 596 6.21 0.16 12.46
C GLU A 596 4.79 0.53 12.91
N TYR A 597 4.52 0.63 14.21
CA TYR A 597 3.28 1.25 14.70
C TYR A 597 3.18 2.71 14.27
N PHE A 598 4.24 3.51 14.44
CA PHE A 598 4.24 4.92 14.05
C PHE A 598 3.98 5.12 12.55
N LEU A 599 4.66 4.35 11.68
CA LEU A 599 4.44 4.37 10.24
C LEU A 599 3.02 3.92 9.87
N ALA A 600 2.49 2.89 10.54
CA ALA A 600 1.12 2.42 10.32
C ALA A 600 0.09 3.45 10.78
N LYS A 601 0.33 4.19 11.88
CA LYS A 601 -0.53 5.28 12.35
C LYS A 601 -0.54 6.45 11.37
N ILE A 602 0.61 6.83 10.79
CA ILE A 602 0.67 7.84 9.72
C ILE A 602 -0.13 7.39 8.49
N GLU A 603 0.01 6.13 8.05
CA GLU A 603 -0.77 5.59 6.93
C GLU A 603 -2.28 5.50 7.28
N HIS A 604 -2.66 5.20 8.52
CA HIS A 604 -4.04 5.28 9.00
C HIS A 604 -4.60 6.71 8.89
N ILE A 605 -3.86 7.71 9.40
CA ILE A 605 -4.25 9.12 9.26
C ILE A 605 -4.40 9.48 7.77
N TYR A 606 -3.50 9.03 6.89
CA TYR A 606 -3.63 9.21 5.45
C TYR A 606 -4.87 8.54 4.85
N GLN A 607 -5.20 7.32 5.28
CA GLN A 607 -6.35 6.55 4.78
C GLN A 607 -7.68 7.17 5.20
N PHE A 608 -7.80 7.69 6.42
CA PHE A 608 -9.05 8.24 6.95
C PHE A 608 -9.18 9.77 6.79
N THR A 609 -8.13 10.48 6.38
CA THR A 609 -8.24 11.93 6.04
C THR A 609 -8.86 12.14 4.65
N HIS A 610 -9.89 13.00 4.57
CA HIS A 610 -10.63 13.25 3.32
C HIS A 610 -9.85 14.12 2.32
N HIS A 611 -9.36 15.29 2.73
CA HIS A 611 -8.56 16.18 1.87
C HIS A 611 -7.08 16.14 2.25
N PHE A 612 -6.19 16.05 1.27
CA PHE A 612 -4.76 15.90 1.55
C PHE A 612 -4.16 17.11 2.29
N ARG A 613 -4.71 18.32 2.12
CA ARG A 613 -4.26 19.51 2.86
C ARG A 613 -4.36 19.35 4.38
N ASP A 614 -5.30 18.53 4.86
CA ASP A 614 -5.55 18.28 6.29
C ASP A 614 -4.64 17.16 6.85
N PHE A 615 -3.85 16.48 5.99
CA PHE A 615 -3.00 15.35 6.38
C PHE A 615 -1.79 15.80 7.22
N ALA A 616 -1.03 16.79 6.74
CA ALA A 616 0.13 17.29 7.48
C ALA A 616 -0.25 17.92 8.85
N PRO A 617 -1.33 18.73 8.97
CA PRO A 617 -1.84 19.18 10.27
C PRO A 617 -2.12 18.03 11.26
N LYS A 618 -2.79 16.94 10.82
CA LYS A 618 -3.05 15.78 11.67
C LYS A 618 -1.81 14.96 12.04
N VAL A 619 -0.80 14.95 11.18
CA VAL A 619 0.51 14.37 11.54
C VAL A 619 1.23 15.27 12.56
N ASN A 620 1.09 16.59 12.48
CA ASN A 620 1.64 17.49 13.50
C ASN A 620 0.89 17.37 14.83
N GLU A 621 -0.44 17.15 14.81
CA GLU A 621 -1.25 16.85 16.00
C GLU A 621 -0.77 15.57 16.71
N LEU A 622 -0.51 14.50 15.95
CA LEU A 622 0.12 13.27 16.46
C LEU A 622 1.48 13.53 17.13
N LEU A 623 2.23 14.50 16.64
CA LEU A 623 3.53 14.90 17.19
C LEU A 623 3.44 15.92 18.34
N GLY A 624 2.26 16.45 18.66
CA GLY A 624 2.10 17.55 19.62
C GLY A 624 2.63 17.23 21.02
N GLY A 625 2.51 15.98 21.47
CA GLY A 625 3.07 15.52 22.74
C GLY A 625 4.59 15.29 22.76
N TRP A 626 5.30 15.62 21.68
CA TRP A 626 6.76 15.48 21.56
C TRP A 626 7.49 16.81 21.31
N PHE A 627 6.77 17.87 20.92
CA PHE A 627 7.37 19.12 20.49
C PHE A 627 6.56 20.35 20.92
N GLU A 628 7.19 21.21 21.71
CA GLU A 628 6.62 22.49 22.15
C GLU A 628 6.84 23.60 21.11
N TYR A 629 5.90 24.55 21.07
CA TYR A 629 5.95 25.71 20.17
C TYR A 629 6.47 26.98 20.86
N ASP A 630 6.32 27.09 22.18
CA ASP A 630 6.71 28.25 22.95
C ASP A 630 7.56 27.75 24.13
N ILE A 631 8.73 28.35 24.34
CA ILE A 631 9.66 28.00 25.42
C ILE A 631 10.18 29.27 26.09
N THR A 632 10.44 29.21 27.40
CA THR A 632 11.05 30.33 28.14
C THR A 632 12.57 30.38 27.93
N TRP A 633 13.19 31.55 28.09
CA TRP A 633 14.63 31.72 27.88
C TRP A 633 15.48 30.87 28.83
N ASP A 634 15.09 30.79 30.11
CA ASP A 634 15.82 30.01 31.11
C ASP A 634 15.68 28.50 30.89
N GLU A 635 14.51 28.06 30.47
CA GLU A 635 14.27 26.67 30.10
C GLU A 635 15.04 26.28 28.83
N LEU A 636 15.09 27.14 27.80
CA LEU A 636 15.89 26.89 26.60
C LEU A 636 17.37 26.70 26.94
N LYS A 637 17.95 27.60 27.76
CA LYS A 637 19.33 27.46 28.24
C LYS A 637 19.53 26.14 29.00
N SER A 638 18.61 25.81 29.91
CA SER A 638 18.65 24.58 30.71
C SER A 638 18.64 23.32 29.84
N ARG A 639 17.71 23.23 28.88
CA ARG A 639 17.61 22.10 27.94
C ARG A 639 18.84 22.00 27.04
N VAL A 640 19.38 23.12 26.54
CA VAL A 640 20.62 23.13 25.74
C VAL A 640 21.81 22.61 26.54
N LYS A 641 21.98 23.09 27.78
CA LYS A 641 23.04 22.62 28.68
C LYS A 641 22.93 21.10 28.93
N GLN A 642 21.76 20.62 29.33
CA GLN A 642 21.51 19.19 29.57
C GLN A 642 21.78 18.33 28.31
N PHE A 643 21.40 18.82 27.12
CA PHE A 643 21.64 18.13 25.85
C PHE A 643 23.14 18.03 25.51
N VAL A 644 23.90 19.09 25.74
CA VAL A 644 25.35 19.12 25.54
C VAL A 644 26.07 18.23 26.54
N GLU A 645 25.72 18.31 27.83
CA GLU A 645 26.31 17.48 28.89
C GLU A 645 26.04 15.99 28.68
N ALA A 646 24.81 15.62 28.28
CA ALA A 646 24.44 14.22 28.06
C ALA A 646 24.98 13.65 26.73
N THR A 647 25.11 14.47 25.69
CA THR A 647 25.45 13.98 24.33
C THR A 647 26.36 14.93 23.51
N PRO A 648 27.58 15.26 23.99
CA PRO A 648 28.44 16.28 23.36
C PRO A 648 28.87 15.93 21.92
N LEU A 649 29.09 14.64 21.62
CA LEU A 649 29.39 14.18 20.24
C LEU A 649 28.21 14.33 19.27
N ARG A 650 26.98 14.48 19.77
CA ARG A 650 25.78 14.72 18.95
C ARG A 650 25.55 16.20 18.77
N ALA A 651 25.72 17.00 19.82
CA ALA A 651 25.68 18.47 19.73
C ALA A 651 26.64 19.02 18.65
N THR A 652 27.84 18.45 18.49
CA THR A 652 28.83 18.83 17.45
C THR A 652 28.53 18.31 16.04
N LYS A 653 27.60 17.37 15.86
CA LYS A 653 27.35 16.68 14.57
C LYS A 653 25.94 16.83 14.00
N TRP A 654 24.94 16.94 14.87
CA TRP A 654 23.55 16.99 14.47
C TRP A 654 23.18 18.33 13.85
N SER A 655 22.35 18.29 12.82
CA SER A 655 21.81 19.51 12.20
C SER A 655 21.01 20.32 13.23
N LYS A 656 20.92 21.65 13.06
CA LYS A 656 20.09 22.53 13.92
C LYS A 656 18.66 21.99 14.10
N ALA A 657 18.09 21.36 13.05
CA ALA A 657 16.76 20.76 13.08
C ALA A 657 16.67 19.49 13.95
N ASP A 658 17.74 18.69 14.02
CA ASP A 658 17.81 17.52 14.89
C ASP A 658 18.18 17.93 16.33
N GLN A 659 19.01 18.96 16.52
CA GLN A 659 19.24 19.57 17.84
C GLN A 659 17.92 20.09 18.44
N MET A 660 17.12 20.85 17.69
CA MET A 660 15.78 21.28 18.13
C MET A 660 14.88 20.09 18.49
N ALA A 661 14.87 19.04 17.66
CA ALA A 661 14.07 17.86 17.96
C ALA A 661 14.54 17.17 19.25
N ALA A 662 15.85 17.04 19.47
CA ALA A 662 16.41 16.50 20.71
C ALA A 662 15.97 17.31 21.96
N LEU A 663 15.89 18.63 21.83
CA LEU A 663 15.44 19.58 22.87
C LEU A 663 13.92 19.59 23.13
N GLY A 664 13.13 18.82 22.36
CA GLY A 664 11.66 18.83 22.50
C GLY A 664 10.99 20.04 21.85
N LEU A 665 11.62 20.65 20.85
CA LEU A 665 11.14 21.88 20.22
C LEU A 665 10.63 21.67 18.81
N HIS A 666 9.47 22.26 18.51
CA HIS A 666 8.88 22.25 17.19
C HIS A 666 9.70 23.13 16.22
N HIS A 667 9.63 22.84 14.91
CA HIS A 667 10.46 23.52 13.92
C HIS A 667 10.20 25.04 13.75
N TYR A 668 9.09 25.53 14.28
CA TYR A 668 8.75 26.97 14.38
C TYR A 668 8.71 27.46 15.84
N ALA A 669 9.41 26.77 16.76
CA ALA A 669 9.37 27.15 18.18
C ALA A 669 9.96 28.55 18.42
N LYS A 670 9.31 29.31 19.30
CA LYS A 670 9.67 30.69 19.63
C LYS A 670 10.08 30.85 21.08
N VAL A 671 10.92 31.85 21.33
CA VAL A 671 11.43 32.22 22.66
C VAL A 671 11.49 33.73 22.78
N GLN A 672 11.08 34.27 23.94
CA GLN A 672 11.33 35.67 24.27
C GLN A 672 12.78 35.82 24.75
N VAL A 673 13.62 36.49 23.96
CA VAL A 673 15.01 36.75 24.34
C VAL A 673 15.06 38.00 25.25
N PRO A 674 15.73 37.97 26.41
CA PRO A 674 15.84 39.13 27.28
C PRO A 674 16.46 40.34 26.57
N GLY A 675 15.87 41.51 26.74
CA GLY A 675 16.31 42.75 26.08
C GLY A 675 15.89 42.90 24.62
N GLN A 676 15.00 42.03 24.11
CA GLN A 676 14.30 42.24 22.84
C GLN A 676 12.79 42.22 23.04
N ASP A 677 12.08 43.03 22.26
CA ASP A 677 10.62 43.18 22.35
C ASP A 677 9.86 42.07 21.59
N VAL A 678 10.48 41.45 20.58
CA VAL A 678 9.83 40.47 19.69
C VAL A 678 10.34 39.05 19.97
N PRO A 679 9.46 38.04 20.13
CA PRO A 679 9.88 36.64 20.23
C PRO A 679 10.64 36.18 18.97
N GLN A 680 11.83 35.60 19.18
CA GLN A 680 12.64 35.03 18.09
C GLN A 680 12.30 33.56 17.87
N GLU A 681 12.48 33.08 16.63
CA GLU A 681 12.50 31.63 16.37
C GLU A 681 13.79 31.02 16.94
N VAL A 682 13.66 29.94 17.71
CA VAL A 682 14.81 29.23 18.29
C VAL A 682 15.75 28.70 17.20
N ARG A 683 15.19 28.34 16.03
CA ARG A 683 15.93 27.87 14.87
C ARG A 683 16.78 28.95 14.17
N SER A 684 16.60 30.22 14.51
CA SER A 684 17.34 31.33 13.89
C SER A 684 18.85 31.05 13.88
N ASP A 685 19.52 31.44 12.79
CA ASP A 685 20.83 30.87 12.47
C ASP A 685 21.91 31.15 13.53
N VAL A 686 21.74 32.23 14.30
CA VAL A 686 22.62 32.63 15.40
C VAL A 686 22.21 31.99 16.74
N LEU A 687 20.93 32.01 17.12
CA LEU A 687 20.52 31.87 18.53
C LEU A 687 20.86 30.50 19.14
N LEU A 688 20.30 29.41 18.58
CA LEU A 688 20.58 28.06 19.06
C LEU A 688 22.06 27.68 18.86
N ALA A 689 22.67 28.16 17.76
CA ALA A 689 24.07 27.92 17.47
C ALA A 689 24.99 28.52 18.55
N THR A 690 24.73 29.76 18.99
CA THR A 690 25.47 30.42 20.08
C THR A 690 25.29 29.71 21.41
N LEU A 691 24.07 29.32 21.78
CA LEU A 691 23.83 28.59 23.02
C LEU A 691 24.57 27.25 23.04
N VAL A 692 24.47 26.47 21.96
CA VAL A 692 25.16 25.16 21.85
C VAL A 692 26.68 25.34 21.84
N ALA A 693 27.22 26.32 21.09
CA ALA A 693 28.66 26.58 21.03
C ALA A 693 29.23 27.01 22.40
N LYS A 694 28.50 27.86 23.12
CA LYS A 694 28.88 28.29 24.48
C LYS A 694 28.93 27.13 25.46
N GLU A 695 27.86 26.33 25.54
CA GLU A 695 27.85 25.19 26.48
C GLU A 695 28.87 24.10 26.07
N LEU A 696 29.17 23.92 24.77
CA LEU A 696 30.25 23.05 24.30
C LEU A 696 31.64 23.54 24.72
N ARG A 697 31.91 24.85 24.64
CA ARG A 697 33.13 25.46 25.20
C ARG A 697 33.19 25.26 26.71
N ASP A 698 32.09 25.46 27.41
CA ASP A 698 32.05 25.40 28.87
C ASP A 698 32.26 23.95 29.39
N PHE A 699 31.85 22.94 28.60
CA PHE A 699 32.09 21.50 28.76
C PHE A 699 33.50 21.04 28.31
N TYR A 700 34.23 21.85 27.52
CA TYR A 700 35.55 21.44 27.03
C TYR A 700 36.55 21.23 28.19
N GLY A 701 37.15 20.04 28.22
CA GLY A 701 38.07 19.62 29.28
C GLY A 701 37.44 18.77 30.39
N THR A 702 36.10 18.67 30.48
CA THR A 702 35.44 17.75 31.42
C THR A 702 35.07 16.40 30.79
N GLY A 703 34.87 16.37 29.46
CA GLY A 703 34.55 15.16 28.70
C GLY A 703 35.74 14.23 28.43
N THR A 704 35.47 13.10 27.76
CA THR A 704 36.51 12.16 27.33
C THR A 704 37.47 12.78 26.30
N PRO A 705 38.69 12.23 26.10
CA PRO A 705 39.62 12.75 25.10
C PRO A 705 39.01 12.84 23.69
N ARG A 706 38.18 11.86 23.32
CA ARG A 706 37.47 11.84 22.03
C ARG A 706 36.46 12.96 21.89
N GLU A 707 35.76 13.31 22.97
CA GLU A 707 34.81 14.43 23.01
C GLU A 707 35.53 15.75 22.92
N ASN A 708 36.56 15.96 23.74
CA ASN A 708 37.36 17.19 23.71
C ASN A 708 37.97 17.41 22.31
N THR A 709 38.56 16.39 21.68
CA THR A 709 39.05 16.49 20.29
C THR A 709 37.95 16.86 19.30
N ALA A 710 36.75 16.29 19.42
CA ALA A 710 35.63 16.61 18.54
C ALA A 710 35.08 18.04 18.76
N ILE A 711 35.04 18.50 20.01
CA ILE A 711 34.59 19.85 20.39
C ILE A 711 35.56 20.91 19.88
N ALA A 712 36.87 20.75 20.15
CA ALA A 712 37.89 21.68 19.67
C ALA A 712 37.90 21.74 18.14
N LYS A 713 37.78 20.58 17.47
CA LYS A 713 37.64 20.52 16.01
C LYS A 713 36.40 21.27 15.52
N PHE A 714 35.24 21.04 16.13
CA PHE A 714 33.98 21.68 15.75
C PHE A 714 34.01 23.21 15.93
N LEU A 715 34.49 23.70 17.08
CA LEU A 715 34.54 25.14 17.35
C LEU A 715 35.53 25.86 16.43
N LYS A 716 36.67 25.24 16.11
CA LYS A 716 37.62 25.75 15.12
C LYS A 716 37.08 25.72 13.70
N GLU A 717 36.52 24.59 13.23
CA GLU A 717 36.02 24.48 11.85
C GLU A 717 34.74 25.31 11.58
N THR A 718 33.92 25.57 12.61
CA THR A 718 32.62 26.26 12.44
C THR A 718 32.69 27.75 12.75
N TYR A 719 33.58 28.18 13.66
CA TYR A 719 33.63 29.56 14.16
C TYR A 719 35.05 30.15 14.23
N ASP A 720 36.08 29.45 13.72
CA ASP A 720 37.51 29.81 13.83
C ASP A 720 38.00 30.09 15.27
N TYR A 721 37.37 29.43 16.25
CA TYR A 721 37.66 29.61 17.67
C TYR A 721 38.53 28.49 18.23
N GLU A 722 39.74 28.83 18.71
CA GLU A 722 40.61 27.87 19.39
C GLU A 722 40.27 27.75 20.88
N VAL A 723 40.11 26.52 21.35
CA VAL A 723 39.74 26.24 22.75
C VAL A 723 40.96 25.87 23.56
N HIS A 724 41.33 26.72 24.52
CA HIS A 724 42.38 26.43 25.48
C HIS A 724 41.83 25.65 26.68
N ALA A 725 42.61 24.71 27.21
CA ALA A 725 42.22 23.99 28.41
C ALA A 725 42.18 24.96 29.61
N LYS A 726 41.12 24.88 30.44
CA LYS A 726 41.04 25.65 31.69
C LYS A 726 42.25 25.29 32.57
N ALA A 727 43.19 26.22 32.71
CA ALA A 727 44.25 26.10 33.69
C ALA A 727 43.63 26.02 35.09
N HIS A 728 44.26 25.28 36.01
CA HIS A 728 43.87 25.28 37.43
C HIS A 728 44.21 26.65 38.06
N LEU A 729 43.37 27.65 37.80
CA LEU A 729 43.46 28.99 38.36
C LEU A 729 42.62 29.09 39.64
N GLN A 730 43.10 29.90 40.59
CA GLN A 730 42.45 30.11 41.89
C GLN A 730 41.09 30.82 41.75
N PRO A 731 40.16 30.65 42.72
CA PRO A 731 38.77 31.08 42.58
C PRO A 731 38.58 32.56 42.21
N ASP A 732 39.44 33.45 42.73
CA ASP A 732 39.27 34.91 42.64
C ASP A 732 39.53 35.53 41.24
N ARG A 733 39.87 34.73 40.22
CA ARG A 733 40.04 35.20 38.82
C ARG A 733 38.94 34.78 37.84
N LEU A 734 38.00 33.94 38.27
CA LEU A 734 37.04 33.30 37.36
C LEU A 734 36.11 34.28 36.61
N ASP A 735 35.73 35.40 37.21
CA ASP A 735 34.69 36.29 36.68
C ASP A 735 35.19 37.29 35.62
N LEU A 736 36.50 37.62 35.63
CA LEU A 736 37.08 38.60 34.69
C LEU A 736 37.47 37.97 33.35
N GLU A 737 38.14 36.82 33.37
CA GLU A 737 38.59 36.12 32.14
C GLU A 737 37.42 35.44 31.39
N GLN A 738 36.35 35.04 32.08
CA GLN A 738 35.14 34.50 31.43
C GLN A 738 34.37 35.57 30.62
N GLY A 739 34.45 36.83 31.03
CA GLY A 739 33.83 37.95 30.31
C GLY A 739 34.43 38.11 28.92
N ASP A 740 35.74 38.37 28.86
CA ASP A 740 36.50 38.59 27.61
C ASP A 740 36.35 37.41 26.64
N SER A 741 36.64 36.19 27.10
CA SER A 741 36.54 34.98 26.29
C SER A 741 35.12 34.67 25.77
N SER A 742 34.07 35.18 26.44
CA SER A 742 32.69 35.09 25.93
C SER A 742 32.35 36.14 24.87
N ILE A 743 33.02 37.28 24.91
CA ILE A 743 32.91 38.35 23.91
C ILE A 743 33.67 37.92 22.64
N GLU A 744 34.91 37.44 22.78
CA GLU A 744 35.71 36.90 21.67
C GLU A 744 34.98 35.77 20.91
N LEU A 745 34.43 34.77 21.62
CA LEU A 745 33.63 33.72 20.97
C LEU A 745 32.42 34.32 20.25
N ARG A 746 31.72 35.27 20.86
CA ARG A 746 30.55 35.92 20.25
C ARG A 746 30.92 36.71 18.99
N GLU A 747 32.04 37.41 18.98
CA GLU A 747 32.54 38.15 17.81
C GLU A 747 32.98 37.20 16.69
N ALA A 748 33.69 36.11 17.01
CA ALA A 748 34.05 35.05 16.06
C ALA A 748 32.84 34.33 15.45
N MET A 749 31.74 34.19 16.22
CA MET A 749 30.47 33.67 15.72
C MET A 749 29.72 34.67 14.83
N LEU A 750 29.71 35.96 15.17
CA LEU A 750 29.01 36.98 14.40
C LEU A 750 29.69 37.25 13.05
N SER A 751 31.04 37.23 13.01
CA SER A 751 31.81 37.39 11.77
C SER A 751 31.62 36.22 10.79
N ASN A 752 31.64 34.97 11.29
CA ASN A 752 31.42 33.78 10.44
C ASN A 752 29.97 33.63 9.93
N LEU A 753 28.98 34.21 10.63
CA LEU A 753 27.57 34.13 10.23
C LEU A 753 27.12 35.26 9.28
N ASN A 754 28.05 36.10 8.79
CA ASN A 754 27.78 37.18 7.83
C ASN A 754 26.67 38.17 8.29
N VAL A 755 26.66 38.51 9.57
CA VAL A 755 25.72 39.48 10.15
C VAL A 755 26.38 40.86 10.21
N ASP A 756 25.89 41.81 9.41
CA ASP A 756 26.35 43.20 9.43
C ASP A 756 26.09 43.84 10.81
N VAL A 757 27.16 44.19 11.53
CA VAL A 757 27.06 44.88 12.83
C VAL A 757 26.99 46.39 12.60
N SER A 758 25.80 46.89 12.27
CA SER A 758 25.53 48.33 12.17
C SER A 758 24.55 48.81 13.25
N GLY A 759 25.09 49.37 14.34
CA GLY A 759 24.33 50.15 15.34
C GLY A 759 24.04 49.40 16.66
N GLY A 760 24.50 49.89 17.82
CA GLY A 760 25.45 50.98 18.04
C GLY A 760 25.54 51.41 19.50
N THR A 761 26.74 51.81 19.94
CA THR A 761 26.94 52.46 21.25
C THR A 761 28.05 53.52 21.17
N MET A 762 27.81 54.60 20.43
CA MET A 762 28.66 55.81 20.45
C MET A 762 28.42 56.60 21.75
N ALA A 763 29.00 56.13 22.86
CA ALA A 763 29.09 56.90 24.09
C ALA A 763 30.20 57.95 23.96
N LYS A 764 29.81 59.24 23.96
CA LYS A 764 30.70 60.39 23.80
C LYS A 764 31.88 60.38 24.79
N ARG A 765 33.09 60.63 24.29
CA ARG A 765 34.20 61.21 25.06
C ARG A 765 34.81 62.40 24.29
N TYR A 766 34.64 63.59 24.86
CA TYR A 766 35.45 64.81 24.71
C TYR A 766 36.25 65.04 23.41
N LYS A 767 35.79 65.97 22.57
CA LYS A 767 36.06 67.41 22.74
C LYS A 767 35.01 68.26 22.03
#